data_AF-A0A6A5H7N5-F1
#
_entry.id   AF-A0A6A5H7N5-F1
#
_cell.length_a   1.000
_cell.length_b   1.000
_cell.length_c   1.000
_cell.angle_alpha   90.00
_cell.angle_beta   90.00
_cell.angle_gamma   90.00
#
_symmetry.space_group_name_H-M   'P 1'
#
loop_
_entity.id
_entity.type
_entity.pdbx_description
1 polymer ?
#
loop_
_entity_poly.entity_id
_entity_poly.type
_entity_poly.pdbx_seq_one_letter_code
_entity_poly.pdbx_strand_id
1 'polypeptide(L)'
;MDEDKIVLIGNETDLLHSGYNFAIKAEGKRFPSSVHFTHHAILASLKLPDPIIDELLCTTSSDVQQKAMVILQENMPDGHDLNTLGGYLMTSLHSYSLQGLRLRAEHDKEFERTLMKTNEALLIVCDEKNAQVGIGMDDKTFMEWMAKEKADSRQISYWMKHQHTKPSDLGHNWLGKYLMWLRFETQEKRKQGLLQRETFLVPGISKEKDDKVAMISINDLLICLEGIFRPLSNYYAFPFEMKGERYRSVEHYAYEKLFNSLKLDDKAIEKIQTTPVPLDVPTVAGKVLRSLEISAETIAEKTTKMDRWRQSAMKHKIYHNEYLQQLLLSTGSAILVDTSIGDPVWTCCASETELQHLLTKPYVTPQKLIGFMLDGEQKTTPKSLRHLYGNKSGLLLMELRERMSIHTTSRIPLLSAINTAPLKSIVTPNVICFTPESVFHPLYPAEIRCSHDGPPLPSPAHYVATQAAKLLNINKEDTEYILEETSSIQCWQRLHEVIELRGRGLELEQTWWMDKRMQFIKESLQLLFDQHPPLLRCLLDTGDSLLVYCSRFSSMDAELSIGMREMDFRWWMQEVGMSTQTLIDMCSHPMAFRPPYLGGNRLGLILMELRREFVLQGVFPQQLPELQLTPDSILGTNSPSENFMTSEHFDILQPWNYTALWINPLFLLAKDGHPEAMVQCTRIKTSPRMVTIDDEKVTEMVQNLVTEESHDATLGRIAAEDLRAVFMKLCGRLRTKMETLDRQAMEIAMVAMETHRLQSIRRSLSDTNDRSEDGPSSSSGPSISAPPVPSNRPRTPGSHPPSSSSYRMPAGRERDRDDDRDGRERDRERDSRLPSSASSSAIAAGIAPGSASSSRKERMEYKIPTTSRRKFGKDRERGPEKSSMSSDRGRDKDIPSKKRPHTSPPSRKTMPSSPKKTAPTPVTPAPVVPPKPKRNPDEELSDGEILSTDEEDSN
;
A
#
# COMPACT_ATOMS: atom_id res chain seq x y z
N MET A 1 15.56 -18.16 -7.83
CA MET A 1 15.69 -17.81 -9.25
C MET A 1 16.84 -18.61 -9.77
N ASP A 2 16.63 -19.40 -10.82
CA ASP A 2 17.57 -20.44 -11.23
C ASP A 2 18.20 -20.00 -12.56
N GLU A 3 19.15 -19.08 -12.48
CA GLU A 3 19.80 -18.41 -13.64
C GLU A 3 20.57 -19.39 -14.55
N ASP A 4 20.83 -20.60 -14.06
CA ASP A 4 21.68 -21.60 -14.70
C ASP A 4 20.90 -22.62 -15.56
N LYS A 5 19.61 -22.36 -15.84
CA LYS A 5 18.74 -23.26 -16.62
C LYS A 5 18.77 -22.96 -18.12
N ILE A 6 19.02 -24.01 -18.90
CA ILE A 6 18.83 -24.05 -20.36
C ILE A 6 17.57 -24.88 -20.64
N VAL A 7 16.74 -24.43 -21.60
CA VAL A 7 15.66 -25.22 -22.19
C VAL A 7 16.01 -25.46 -23.66
N LEU A 8 16.11 -26.73 -24.03
CA LEU A 8 16.24 -27.15 -25.42
C LEU A 8 14.85 -27.20 -26.05
N ILE A 9 14.76 -26.70 -27.27
CA ILE A 9 13.56 -26.68 -28.13
C ILE A 9 13.92 -27.51 -29.37
N GLY A 10 13.05 -28.42 -29.78
CA GLY A 10 13.28 -29.26 -30.95
C GLY A 10 13.11 -28.54 -32.29
N ASN A 11 13.00 -29.35 -33.35
CA ASN A 11 12.77 -28.92 -34.73
C ASN A 11 11.30 -28.51 -34.98
N GLU A 12 10.85 -28.49 -36.25
CA GLU A 12 9.48 -28.15 -36.67
C GLU A 12 8.33 -28.96 -36.02
N THR A 13 8.62 -30.02 -35.26
CA THR A 13 7.64 -30.76 -34.46
C THR A 13 7.46 -30.24 -33.02
N ASP A 14 8.38 -29.43 -32.50
CA ASP A 14 8.27 -28.83 -31.16
C ASP A 14 7.25 -27.70 -31.17
N LEU A 15 6.38 -27.65 -30.15
CA LEU A 15 5.36 -26.61 -30.00
C LEU A 15 5.95 -25.20 -30.08
N LEU A 16 7.12 -24.95 -29.50
CA LEU A 16 7.76 -23.62 -29.51
C LEU A 16 8.46 -23.28 -30.83
N HIS A 17 8.63 -24.24 -31.75
CA HIS A 17 9.28 -23.97 -33.04
C HIS A 17 8.39 -23.10 -33.96
N SER A 18 8.99 -22.18 -34.73
CA SER A 18 8.25 -21.32 -35.67
C SER A 18 7.64 -22.12 -36.83
N GLY A 19 8.27 -23.24 -37.20
CA GLY A 19 7.77 -24.17 -38.21
C GLY A 19 6.56 -25.01 -37.76
N TYR A 20 6.24 -25.05 -36.47
CA TYR A 20 5.12 -25.85 -35.95
C TYR A 20 3.79 -25.51 -36.64
N ASN A 21 3.04 -26.53 -37.02
CA ASN A 21 1.81 -26.41 -37.82
C ASN A 21 0.61 -25.91 -36.99
N PHE A 22 0.65 -24.63 -36.61
CA PHE A 22 -0.49 -23.91 -36.03
C PHE A 22 -0.89 -22.76 -36.95
N ALA A 23 -2.10 -22.83 -37.50
CA ALA A 23 -2.54 -21.91 -38.53
C ALA A 23 -2.97 -20.54 -37.96
N ILE A 24 -2.18 -19.50 -38.25
CA ILE A 24 -2.44 -18.11 -37.85
C ILE A 24 -3.21 -17.33 -38.93
N LYS A 25 -3.83 -16.21 -38.55
CA LYS A 25 -4.51 -15.29 -39.47
C LYS A 25 -3.89 -13.90 -39.39
N ALA A 26 -3.72 -13.25 -40.54
CA ALA A 26 -3.33 -11.85 -40.67
C ALA A 26 -3.86 -11.30 -42.00
N GLU A 27 -4.27 -10.03 -42.02
CA GLU A 27 -4.65 -9.31 -43.26
C GLU A 27 -5.72 -10.04 -44.12
N GLY A 28 -6.61 -10.79 -43.47
CA GLY A 28 -7.63 -11.62 -44.11
C GLY A 28 -7.15 -12.98 -44.62
N LYS A 29 -5.85 -13.18 -44.86
CA LYS A 29 -5.25 -14.48 -45.24
C LYS A 29 -5.03 -15.38 -44.01
N ARG A 30 -4.87 -16.69 -44.27
CA ARG A 30 -4.58 -17.73 -43.27
C ARG A 30 -3.29 -18.45 -43.65
N PHE A 31 -2.34 -18.52 -42.72
CA PHE A 31 -1.00 -19.06 -42.93
C PHE A 31 -0.81 -20.35 -42.10
N PRO A 32 -0.27 -21.45 -42.65
CA PRO A 32 -0.14 -22.72 -41.92
C PRO A 32 0.76 -22.69 -40.66
N SER A 33 1.79 -21.84 -40.64
CA SER A 33 2.66 -21.60 -39.47
C SER A 33 3.23 -20.17 -39.49
N SER A 34 3.99 -19.76 -38.47
CA SER A 34 4.61 -18.42 -38.46
C SER A 34 5.74 -18.26 -39.48
N VAL A 35 6.42 -19.35 -39.87
CA VAL A 35 7.39 -19.35 -40.98
C VAL A 35 6.71 -19.02 -42.32
N HIS A 36 5.51 -19.54 -42.57
CA HIS A 36 4.74 -19.22 -43.77
C HIS A 36 4.41 -17.73 -43.86
N PHE A 37 3.86 -17.15 -42.78
CA PHE A 37 3.61 -15.71 -42.70
C PHE A 37 4.90 -14.90 -42.91
N THR A 38 6.00 -15.32 -42.28
CA THR A 38 7.29 -14.63 -42.36
C THR A 38 7.80 -14.50 -43.79
N HIS A 39 7.89 -15.61 -44.53
CA HIS A 39 8.39 -15.58 -45.89
C HIS A 39 7.39 -14.98 -46.89
N HIS A 40 6.09 -15.17 -46.68
CA HIS A 40 5.06 -14.50 -47.47
C HIS A 40 5.18 -12.97 -47.37
N ALA A 41 5.27 -12.43 -46.15
CA ALA A 41 5.40 -11.00 -45.91
C ALA A 41 6.67 -10.39 -46.52
N ILE A 42 7.80 -11.11 -46.51
CA ILE A 42 9.08 -10.67 -47.14
C ILE A 42 8.94 -10.55 -48.67
N LEU A 43 8.26 -11.50 -49.33
CA LEU A 43 8.08 -11.44 -50.79
C LEU A 43 7.00 -10.40 -51.17
N ALA A 44 5.97 -10.24 -50.34
CA ALA A 44 4.93 -9.22 -50.52
C ALA A 44 5.48 -7.80 -50.31
N SER A 45 6.38 -7.58 -49.35
CA SER A 45 7.04 -6.28 -49.14
C SER A 45 8.00 -5.91 -50.27
N LEU A 46 8.55 -6.90 -50.98
CA LEU A 46 9.29 -6.75 -52.24
C LEU A 46 8.39 -6.59 -53.48
N LYS A 47 7.05 -6.60 -53.30
CA LYS A 47 6.02 -6.43 -54.36
C LYS A 47 6.03 -7.51 -55.45
N LEU A 48 6.42 -8.75 -55.10
CA LEU A 48 6.24 -9.88 -56.01
C LEU A 48 4.75 -10.19 -56.23
N PRO A 49 4.35 -10.87 -57.34
CA PRO A 49 2.95 -11.15 -57.60
C PRO A 49 2.33 -12.13 -56.59
N ASP A 50 1.27 -11.69 -55.91
CA ASP A 50 0.47 -12.46 -54.94
C ASP A 50 0.23 -13.95 -55.30
N PRO A 51 -0.17 -14.31 -56.55
CA PRO A 51 -0.41 -15.70 -56.92
C PRO A 51 0.82 -16.61 -56.84
N ILE A 52 2.02 -16.06 -56.98
CA ILE A 52 3.30 -16.80 -56.90
C ILE A 52 3.72 -16.92 -55.44
N ILE A 53 3.50 -15.88 -54.63
CA ILE A 53 3.79 -15.90 -53.19
C ILE A 53 2.86 -16.88 -52.45
N ASP A 54 1.59 -16.93 -52.85
CA ASP A 54 0.60 -17.84 -52.24
C ASP A 54 0.92 -19.33 -52.47
N GLU A 55 1.84 -19.70 -53.39
CA GLU A 55 2.39 -21.08 -53.47
C GLU A 55 3.06 -21.52 -52.17
N LEU A 56 3.63 -20.59 -51.39
CA LEU A 56 4.22 -20.90 -50.08
C LEU A 56 3.20 -21.56 -49.14
N LEU A 57 1.92 -21.20 -49.24
CA LEU A 57 0.85 -21.71 -48.37
C LEU A 57 0.55 -23.20 -48.58
N CYS A 58 1.06 -23.79 -49.68
CA CYS A 58 0.98 -25.21 -50.00
C CYS A 58 2.28 -25.98 -49.71
N THR A 59 3.31 -25.31 -49.17
CA THR A 59 4.63 -25.89 -48.91
C THR A 59 4.72 -26.48 -47.49
N THR A 60 5.60 -27.45 -47.27
CA THR A 60 5.93 -27.99 -45.94
C THR A 60 6.78 -26.99 -45.13
N SER A 61 6.48 -26.79 -43.84
CA SER A 61 7.14 -25.76 -43.00
C SER A 61 8.68 -25.77 -43.01
N SER A 62 9.30 -26.94 -43.17
CA SER A 62 10.76 -27.10 -43.28
C SER A 62 11.34 -26.48 -44.55
N ASP A 63 10.54 -26.42 -45.62
CA ASP A 63 11.00 -26.18 -46.99
C ASP A 63 10.56 -24.79 -47.49
N VAL A 64 9.66 -24.11 -46.74
CA VAL A 64 9.19 -22.74 -47.01
C VAL A 64 10.35 -21.77 -47.25
N GLN A 65 11.40 -21.81 -46.42
CA GLN A 65 12.58 -20.94 -46.60
C GLN A 65 13.27 -21.20 -47.94
N GLN A 66 13.39 -22.46 -48.38
CA GLN A 66 14.02 -22.83 -49.64
C GLN A 66 13.15 -22.41 -50.83
N LYS A 67 11.85 -22.73 -50.81
CA LYS A 67 10.89 -22.35 -51.85
C LYS A 67 10.75 -20.82 -51.98
N ALA A 68 10.80 -20.08 -50.87
CA ALA A 68 10.79 -18.61 -50.90
C ALA A 68 12.05 -18.03 -51.55
N MET A 69 13.23 -18.63 -51.32
CA MET A 69 14.47 -18.23 -52.00
C MET A 69 14.44 -18.54 -53.50
N VAL A 70 13.83 -19.65 -53.92
CA VAL A 70 13.62 -19.98 -55.34
C VAL A 70 12.67 -18.96 -55.99
N ILE A 71 11.50 -18.72 -55.40
CA ILE A 71 10.54 -17.71 -55.91
C ILE A 71 11.20 -16.33 -56.05
N LEU A 72 12.01 -15.93 -55.06
CA LEU A 72 12.74 -14.65 -55.10
C LEU A 72 13.80 -14.61 -56.22
N GLN A 73 14.54 -15.69 -56.45
CA GLN A 73 15.52 -15.79 -57.54
C GLN A 73 14.85 -15.76 -58.93
N GLU A 74 13.69 -16.40 -59.07
CA GLU A 74 12.90 -16.41 -60.31
C GLU A 74 12.19 -15.08 -60.60
N ASN A 75 11.95 -14.26 -59.57
CA ASN A 75 11.19 -13.00 -59.64
C ASN A 75 11.95 -11.83 -58.99
N MET A 76 13.25 -11.74 -59.26
CA MET A 76 14.14 -10.77 -58.63
C MET A 76 13.82 -9.33 -59.09
N PRO A 77 13.65 -8.35 -58.17
CA PRO A 77 13.33 -6.96 -58.54
C PRO A 77 14.38 -6.29 -59.45
N ASP A 78 13.93 -5.42 -60.35
CA ASP A 78 14.80 -4.72 -61.30
C ASP A 78 15.95 -3.96 -60.61
N GLY A 79 17.17 -4.17 -61.10
CA GLY A 79 18.39 -3.53 -60.57
C GLY A 79 18.93 -4.13 -59.28
N HIS A 80 18.32 -5.19 -58.74
CA HIS A 80 18.75 -5.87 -57.53
C HIS A 80 19.33 -7.27 -57.77
N ASP A 81 20.10 -7.75 -56.80
CA ASP A 81 20.62 -9.10 -56.71
C ASP A 81 20.57 -9.60 -55.24
N LEU A 82 20.95 -10.86 -55.00
CA LEU A 82 20.96 -11.43 -53.64
C LEU A 82 21.94 -10.71 -52.69
N ASN A 83 23.03 -10.10 -53.20
CA ASN A 83 24.01 -9.41 -52.37
C ASN A 83 23.48 -8.03 -51.92
N THR A 84 22.92 -7.25 -52.84
CA THR A 84 22.32 -5.93 -52.57
C THR A 84 21.05 -6.03 -51.72
N LEU A 85 20.24 -7.09 -51.91
CA LEU A 85 19.07 -7.34 -51.05
C LEU A 85 19.42 -8.03 -49.72
N GLY A 86 20.60 -8.62 -49.55
CA GLY A 86 20.96 -9.44 -48.38
C GLY A 86 20.72 -8.75 -47.03
N GLY A 87 21.09 -7.48 -46.89
CA GLY A 87 20.84 -6.69 -45.68
C GLY A 87 19.35 -6.40 -45.41
N TYR A 88 18.57 -6.18 -46.47
CA TYR A 88 17.11 -5.99 -46.38
C TYR A 88 16.41 -7.31 -46.02
N LEU A 89 16.77 -8.41 -46.68
CA LEU A 89 16.24 -9.75 -46.41
C LEU A 89 16.50 -10.16 -44.96
N MET A 90 17.71 -9.94 -44.46
CA MET A 90 18.05 -10.19 -43.05
C MET A 90 17.22 -9.35 -42.08
N THR A 91 17.10 -8.04 -42.32
CA THR A 91 16.31 -7.15 -41.45
C THR A 91 14.82 -7.52 -41.46
N SER A 92 14.30 -7.86 -42.64
CA SER A 92 12.91 -8.27 -42.83
C SER A 92 12.63 -9.64 -42.20
N LEU A 93 13.55 -10.60 -42.32
CA LEU A 93 13.48 -11.89 -41.65
C LEU A 93 13.41 -11.72 -40.12
N HIS A 94 14.22 -10.84 -39.52
CA HIS A 94 14.11 -10.52 -38.09
C HIS A 94 12.73 -9.94 -37.73
N SER A 95 12.25 -8.95 -38.48
CA SER A 95 10.99 -8.24 -38.20
C SER A 95 9.76 -9.14 -38.35
N TYR A 96 9.59 -9.78 -39.51
CA TYR A 96 8.43 -10.60 -39.82
C TYR A 96 8.41 -11.93 -39.04
N SER A 97 9.57 -12.50 -38.68
CA SER A 97 9.62 -13.64 -37.74
C SER A 97 8.99 -13.28 -36.40
N LEU A 98 9.35 -12.13 -35.83
CA LEU A 98 8.82 -11.70 -34.55
C LEU A 98 7.33 -11.34 -34.65
N GLN A 99 6.89 -10.70 -35.74
CA GLN A 99 5.46 -10.45 -36.01
C GLN A 99 4.66 -11.76 -36.14
N GLY A 100 5.17 -12.76 -36.87
CA GLY A 100 4.54 -14.07 -36.99
C GLY A 100 4.45 -14.83 -35.67
N LEU A 101 5.45 -14.70 -34.80
CA LEU A 101 5.45 -15.29 -33.46
C LEU A 101 4.52 -14.54 -32.48
N ARG A 102 4.40 -13.21 -32.58
CA ARG A 102 3.38 -12.42 -31.84
C ARG A 102 1.96 -12.85 -32.22
N LEU A 103 1.66 -12.87 -33.52
CA LEU A 103 0.40 -13.38 -34.06
C LEU A 103 0.13 -14.81 -33.58
N ARG A 104 1.16 -15.63 -33.44
CA ARG A 104 1.01 -16.97 -32.86
C ARG A 104 0.69 -16.93 -31.36
N ALA A 105 1.38 -16.16 -30.52
CA ALA A 105 1.03 -16.05 -29.08
C ALA A 105 -0.38 -15.49 -28.84
N GLU A 106 -0.89 -14.65 -29.74
CA GLU A 106 -2.25 -14.13 -29.63
C GLU A 106 -3.31 -15.21 -29.96
N HIS A 107 -3.10 -16.04 -30.98
CA HIS A 107 -4.03 -17.11 -31.39
C HIS A 107 -3.84 -18.46 -30.66
N ASP A 108 -2.61 -18.83 -30.29
CA ASP A 108 -2.22 -20.14 -29.73
C ASP A 108 -1.94 -20.02 -28.22
N LYS A 109 -2.97 -20.30 -27.42
CA LYS A 109 -2.90 -20.25 -25.95
C LYS A 109 -2.18 -21.42 -25.30
N GLU A 110 -1.75 -22.41 -26.08
CA GLU A 110 -0.87 -23.46 -25.58
C GLU A 110 0.60 -23.11 -25.80
N PHE A 111 0.94 -22.53 -26.96
CA PHE A 111 2.23 -21.89 -27.22
C PHE A 111 2.51 -20.75 -26.21
N GLU A 112 1.58 -19.81 -26.02
CA GLU A 112 1.75 -18.71 -25.04
C GLU A 112 2.05 -19.28 -23.63
N ARG A 113 1.22 -20.23 -23.17
CA ARG A 113 1.38 -20.86 -21.85
C ARG A 113 2.69 -21.64 -21.73
N THR A 114 3.15 -22.28 -22.79
CA THR A 114 4.38 -23.08 -22.79
C THR A 114 5.63 -22.21 -22.85
N LEU A 115 5.60 -21.12 -23.62
CA LEU A 115 6.67 -20.13 -23.65
C LEU A 115 6.83 -19.48 -22.28
N MET A 116 5.73 -19.07 -21.64
CA MET A 116 5.75 -18.47 -20.30
C MET A 116 6.28 -19.43 -19.21
N LYS A 117 5.99 -20.74 -19.30
CA LYS A 117 6.52 -21.77 -18.37
C LYS A 117 8.06 -21.87 -18.38
N THR A 118 8.75 -21.35 -19.40
CA THR A 118 10.22 -21.37 -19.45
C THR A 118 10.88 -20.39 -18.46
N ASN A 119 10.11 -19.46 -17.87
CA ASN A 119 10.59 -18.46 -16.89
C ASN A 119 11.86 -17.75 -17.40
N GLU A 120 12.94 -17.69 -16.61
CA GLU A 120 14.20 -17.03 -17.01
C GLU A 120 15.17 -17.93 -17.80
N ALA A 121 14.76 -19.15 -18.19
CA ALA A 121 15.68 -20.08 -18.84
C ALA A 121 16.18 -19.58 -20.21
N LEU A 122 17.43 -19.91 -20.53
CA LEU A 122 18.04 -19.71 -21.85
C LEU A 122 17.40 -20.67 -22.85
N LEU A 123 16.80 -20.15 -23.92
CA LEU A 123 16.15 -20.95 -24.96
C LEU A 123 17.13 -21.26 -26.11
N ILE A 124 17.38 -22.55 -26.37
CA ILE A 124 18.23 -23.04 -27.45
C ILE A 124 17.39 -23.89 -28.40
N VAL A 125 17.38 -23.56 -29.69
CA VAL A 125 16.64 -24.29 -30.73
C VAL A 125 17.57 -25.27 -31.43
N CYS A 126 17.41 -26.54 -31.11
CA CYS A 126 18.17 -27.69 -31.61
C CYS A 126 17.61 -28.18 -32.96
N ASP A 127 17.70 -27.31 -33.98
CA ASP A 127 17.47 -27.65 -35.38
C ASP A 127 18.82 -27.95 -36.06
N GLU A 128 19.01 -29.19 -36.50
CA GLU A 128 20.17 -29.66 -37.26
C GLU A 128 20.25 -29.05 -38.67
N LYS A 129 19.10 -28.72 -39.27
CA LYS A 129 18.97 -28.29 -40.67
C LYS A 129 19.26 -26.81 -40.84
N ASN A 130 19.12 -26.02 -39.77
CA ASN A 130 19.11 -24.56 -39.83
C ASN A 130 19.99 -23.90 -38.75
N ALA A 131 21.29 -23.78 -39.02
CA ALA A 131 22.25 -23.09 -38.15
C ALA A 131 22.05 -21.55 -38.05
N GLN A 132 21.05 -20.98 -38.73
CA GLN A 132 20.65 -19.58 -38.60
C GLN A 132 19.50 -19.42 -37.59
N VAL A 133 18.40 -20.13 -37.83
CA VAL A 133 17.19 -20.12 -36.99
C VAL A 133 17.46 -20.82 -35.66
N GLY A 134 18.09 -22.01 -35.71
CA GLY A 134 18.57 -22.78 -34.56
C GLY A 134 20.10 -22.77 -34.42
N ILE A 135 20.63 -23.79 -33.76
CA ILE A 135 22.08 -23.96 -33.54
C ILE A 135 22.80 -24.85 -34.56
N GLY A 136 22.11 -25.55 -35.47
CA GLY A 136 22.76 -26.47 -36.41
C GLY A 136 23.17 -27.81 -35.79
N MET A 137 22.52 -28.21 -34.70
CA MET A 137 22.71 -29.49 -33.99
C MET A 137 21.38 -29.98 -33.45
N ASP A 138 21.22 -31.31 -33.30
CA ASP A 138 20.15 -31.89 -32.49
C ASP A 138 20.44 -31.71 -30.98
N ASP A 139 19.47 -32.07 -30.13
CA ASP A 139 19.54 -31.91 -28.67
C ASP A 139 20.68 -32.74 -28.06
N LYS A 140 20.84 -33.97 -28.54
CA LYS A 140 21.88 -34.90 -28.11
C LYS A 140 23.29 -34.40 -28.46
N THR A 141 23.54 -34.02 -29.72
CA THR A 141 24.84 -33.53 -30.18
C THR A 141 25.21 -32.24 -29.46
N PHE A 142 24.25 -31.36 -29.22
CA PHE A 142 24.48 -30.15 -28.44
C PHE A 142 24.85 -30.43 -26.97
N MET A 143 24.20 -31.39 -26.32
CA MET A 143 24.55 -31.82 -24.96
C MET A 143 25.96 -32.45 -24.88
N GLU A 144 26.33 -33.28 -25.86
CA GLU A 144 27.69 -33.85 -25.97
C GLU A 144 28.74 -32.76 -26.24
N TRP A 145 28.42 -31.78 -27.09
CA TRP A 145 29.26 -30.62 -27.40
C TRP A 145 29.46 -29.70 -26.18
N MET A 146 28.40 -29.36 -25.44
CA MET A 146 28.51 -28.58 -24.20
C MET A 146 29.41 -29.27 -23.16
N ALA A 147 29.29 -30.59 -23.02
CA ALA A 147 30.13 -31.37 -22.09
C ALA A 147 31.61 -31.38 -22.51
N LYS A 148 31.89 -31.43 -23.82
CA LYS A 148 33.25 -31.33 -24.39
C LYS A 148 33.88 -29.95 -24.17
N GLU A 149 33.16 -28.88 -24.50
CA GLU A 149 33.63 -27.49 -24.37
C GLU A 149 33.52 -26.95 -22.93
N LYS A 150 32.88 -27.70 -22.02
CA LYS A 150 32.58 -27.32 -20.63
C LYS A 150 31.77 -26.03 -20.52
N ALA A 151 30.87 -25.80 -21.49
CA ALA A 151 30.05 -24.61 -21.57
C ALA A 151 28.82 -24.71 -20.65
N ASP A 152 28.52 -23.63 -19.92
CA ASP A 152 27.31 -23.46 -19.12
C ASP A 152 26.36 -22.42 -19.77
N SER A 153 25.20 -22.17 -19.15
CA SER A 153 24.23 -21.18 -19.65
C SER A 153 24.83 -19.77 -19.78
N ARG A 154 25.81 -19.43 -18.92
CA ARG A 154 26.46 -18.12 -18.84
C ARG A 154 27.43 -17.94 -20.01
N GLN A 155 28.27 -18.95 -20.28
CA GLN A 155 29.21 -18.98 -21.40
C GLN A 155 28.48 -18.96 -22.75
N ILE A 156 27.38 -19.72 -22.89
CA ILE A 156 26.56 -19.73 -24.11
C ILE A 156 25.85 -18.38 -24.28
N SER A 157 25.29 -17.81 -23.21
CA SER A 157 24.71 -16.46 -23.23
C SER A 157 25.73 -15.37 -23.58
N TYR A 158 26.99 -15.54 -23.17
CA TYR A 158 28.09 -14.66 -23.54
C TYR A 158 28.42 -14.75 -25.04
N TRP A 159 28.58 -15.96 -25.59
CA TRP A 159 28.82 -16.17 -27.02
C TRP A 159 27.68 -15.67 -27.92
N MET A 160 26.42 -15.85 -27.49
CA MET A 160 25.24 -15.33 -28.22
C MET A 160 25.18 -13.79 -28.24
N LYS A 161 25.86 -13.10 -27.32
CA LYS A 161 26.05 -11.64 -27.33
C LYS A 161 27.31 -11.22 -28.10
N HIS A 162 28.38 -12.02 -28.07
CA HIS A 162 29.69 -11.68 -28.63
C HIS A 162 30.07 -12.63 -29.77
N GLN A 163 29.46 -12.46 -30.95
CA GLN A 163 29.65 -13.36 -32.09
C GLN A 163 31.13 -13.59 -32.49
N HIS A 164 32.01 -12.62 -32.24
CA HIS A 164 33.45 -12.73 -32.51
C HIS A 164 34.23 -13.67 -31.58
N THR A 165 33.63 -14.13 -30.47
CA THR A 165 34.19 -15.18 -29.60
C THR A 165 33.40 -16.49 -29.64
N LYS A 166 32.30 -16.55 -30.39
CA LYS A 166 31.46 -17.75 -30.54
C LYS A 166 32.24 -18.85 -31.30
N PRO A 167 32.24 -20.10 -30.83
CA PRO A 167 32.78 -21.23 -31.59
C PRO A 167 32.14 -21.37 -32.97
N SER A 168 32.91 -21.83 -33.96
CA SER A 168 32.45 -22.06 -35.34
C SER A 168 31.23 -22.96 -35.44
N ASP A 169 31.21 -23.99 -34.60
CA ASP A 169 30.29 -25.12 -34.67
C ASP A 169 28.89 -24.75 -34.15
N LEU A 170 28.80 -23.70 -33.34
CA LEU A 170 27.57 -23.25 -32.71
C LEU A 170 26.85 -22.25 -33.62
N GLY A 171 25.61 -22.56 -34.04
CA GLY A 171 24.78 -21.68 -34.89
C GLY A 171 24.34 -20.35 -34.24
N HIS A 172 23.38 -19.67 -34.84
CA HIS A 172 22.98 -18.31 -34.45
C HIS A 172 21.76 -18.26 -33.51
N ASN A 173 20.97 -19.33 -33.42
CA ASN A 173 19.82 -19.46 -32.50
C ASN A 173 18.87 -18.24 -32.52
N TRP A 174 18.60 -17.69 -33.70
CA TRP A 174 17.74 -16.51 -33.81
C TRP A 174 16.33 -16.75 -33.30
N LEU A 175 15.77 -17.95 -33.48
CA LEU A 175 14.45 -18.28 -32.94
C LEU A 175 14.45 -18.35 -31.41
N GLY A 176 15.46 -18.96 -30.79
CA GLY A 176 15.60 -18.93 -29.32
C GLY A 176 15.65 -17.49 -28.79
N LYS A 177 16.36 -16.60 -29.49
CA LYS A 177 16.39 -15.16 -29.19
C LYS A 177 15.02 -14.48 -29.37
N TYR A 178 14.29 -14.75 -30.45
CA TYR A 178 12.93 -14.19 -30.66
C TYR A 178 11.95 -14.68 -29.59
N LEU A 179 12.00 -15.96 -29.22
CA LEU A 179 11.14 -16.54 -28.19
C LEU A 179 11.41 -15.92 -26.82
N MET A 180 12.68 -15.73 -26.44
CA MET A 180 13.03 -15.00 -25.20
C MET A 180 12.56 -13.54 -25.24
N TRP A 181 12.65 -12.85 -26.38
CA TRP A 181 12.12 -11.50 -26.53
C TRP A 181 10.59 -11.45 -26.43
N LEU A 182 9.88 -12.37 -27.10
CA LEU A 182 8.43 -12.46 -27.07
C LEU A 182 7.90 -12.84 -25.68
N ARG A 183 8.64 -13.68 -24.94
CA ARG A 183 8.38 -14.00 -23.53
C ARG A 183 8.43 -12.73 -22.68
N PHE A 184 9.51 -11.96 -22.77
CA PHE A 184 9.67 -10.67 -22.10
C PHE A 184 8.58 -9.66 -22.49
N GLU A 185 8.31 -9.50 -23.78
CA GLU A 185 7.27 -8.61 -24.31
C GLU A 185 5.86 -8.99 -23.81
N THR A 186 5.57 -10.29 -23.71
CA THR A 186 4.30 -10.80 -23.18
C THR A 186 4.21 -10.62 -21.66
N GLN A 187 5.32 -10.82 -20.93
CA GLN A 187 5.43 -10.55 -19.49
C GLN A 187 5.17 -9.06 -19.20
N GLU A 188 5.87 -8.15 -19.88
CA GLU A 188 5.69 -6.70 -19.68
C GLU A 188 4.31 -6.21 -20.14
N LYS A 189 3.74 -6.72 -21.25
CA LYS A 189 2.36 -6.40 -21.68
C LYS A 189 1.32 -6.82 -20.64
N ARG A 190 1.47 -8.00 -20.01
CA ARG A 190 0.62 -8.43 -18.89
C ARG A 190 0.81 -7.56 -17.65
N LYS A 191 2.07 -7.32 -17.25
CA LYS A 191 2.45 -6.51 -16.08
C LYS A 191 1.95 -5.07 -16.19
N GLN A 192 2.03 -4.44 -17.36
CA GLN A 192 1.42 -3.14 -17.63
C GLN A 192 -0.10 -3.18 -17.46
N GLY A 193 -0.79 -4.21 -17.97
CA GLY A 193 -2.23 -4.42 -17.75
C GLY A 193 -2.64 -4.65 -16.29
N LEU A 194 -1.75 -5.18 -15.44
CA LEU A 194 -1.98 -5.33 -13.99
C LEU A 194 -1.68 -4.04 -13.19
N LEU A 195 -0.93 -3.11 -13.77
CA LEU A 195 -0.51 -1.85 -13.14
C LEU A 195 -1.37 -0.65 -13.57
N GLN A 196 -1.89 -0.68 -14.80
CA GLN A 196 -2.77 0.34 -15.37
C GLN A 196 -4.24 0.02 -15.02
N ARG A 197 -4.88 0.89 -14.25
CA ARG A 197 -6.33 0.81 -13.98
C ARG A 197 -7.12 1.52 -15.08
N GLU A 198 -8.25 0.94 -15.48
CA GLU A 198 -9.24 1.62 -16.32
C GLU A 198 -9.82 2.85 -15.61
N THR A 199 -10.18 3.88 -16.39
CA THR A 199 -10.88 5.07 -15.88
C THR A 199 -12.34 5.05 -16.28
N PHE A 200 -13.21 5.35 -15.33
CA PHE A 200 -14.66 5.33 -15.49
C PHE A 200 -15.19 6.76 -15.64
N LEU A 201 -16.12 6.95 -16.58
CA LEU A 201 -16.82 8.22 -16.74
C LEU A 201 -18.04 8.26 -15.82
N VAL A 202 -18.16 9.31 -15.00
CA VAL A 202 -19.29 9.56 -14.10
C VAL A 202 -19.87 10.97 -14.33
N PRO A 203 -21.17 11.20 -14.07
CA PRO A 203 -21.74 12.54 -14.11
C PRO A 203 -21.17 13.43 -13.01
N GLY A 204 -20.84 14.66 -13.37
CA GLY A 204 -20.41 15.72 -12.47
C GLY A 204 -21.57 16.53 -11.90
N ILE A 205 -21.25 17.77 -11.50
CA ILE A 205 -22.14 18.66 -10.72
C ILE A 205 -22.54 19.92 -11.51
N SER A 206 -21.73 20.32 -12.50
CA SER A 206 -22.03 21.38 -13.46
C SER A 206 -22.79 20.82 -14.65
N LYS A 207 -23.66 21.66 -15.22
CA LYS A 207 -24.14 21.50 -16.60
C LYS A 207 -23.28 22.30 -17.57
N GLU A 208 -23.22 21.83 -18.81
CA GLU A 208 -22.61 22.48 -19.95
C GLU A 208 -23.65 23.34 -20.71
N LYS A 209 -23.21 24.05 -21.77
CA LYS A 209 -24.06 24.96 -22.56
C LYS A 209 -25.31 24.28 -23.17
N ASP A 210 -25.21 22.98 -23.44
CA ASP A 210 -26.28 22.14 -24.00
C ASP A 210 -27.25 21.56 -22.93
N ASP A 211 -27.20 22.03 -21.68
CA ASP A 211 -27.87 21.45 -20.49
C ASP A 211 -27.44 20.00 -20.15
N LYS A 212 -26.51 19.42 -20.92
CA LYS A 212 -25.81 18.16 -20.63
C LYS A 212 -25.02 18.27 -19.32
N VAL A 213 -24.98 17.21 -18.52
CA VAL A 213 -24.12 17.14 -17.33
C VAL A 213 -22.67 16.92 -17.76
N ALA A 214 -21.74 17.68 -17.19
CA ALA A 214 -20.31 17.50 -17.45
C ALA A 214 -19.86 16.11 -16.97
N MET A 215 -19.06 15.39 -17.78
CA MET A 215 -18.53 14.08 -17.41
C MET A 215 -17.15 14.20 -16.76
N ILE A 216 -16.87 13.32 -15.79
CA ILE A 216 -15.63 13.29 -15.01
C ILE A 216 -14.96 11.91 -15.17
N SER A 217 -13.64 11.89 -15.41
CA SER A 217 -12.83 10.67 -15.36
C SER A 217 -12.38 10.35 -13.92
N ILE A 218 -12.75 9.16 -13.42
CA ILE A 218 -12.36 8.64 -12.11
C ILE A 218 -11.71 7.24 -12.20
N ASN A 219 -10.90 6.86 -11.22
CA ASN A 219 -10.43 5.49 -10.99
C ASN A 219 -10.63 5.10 -9.51
N ASP A 220 -10.05 3.98 -9.06
CA ASP A 220 -10.18 3.51 -7.67
C ASP A 220 -9.38 4.31 -6.63
N LEU A 221 -8.43 5.18 -7.02
CA LEU A 221 -7.62 5.93 -6.06
C LEU A 221 -8.49 6.95 -5.31
N LEU A 222 -8.41 6.94 -3.99
CA LEU A 222 -9.00 7.96 -3.12
C LEU A 222 -7.91 8.93 -2.68
N ILE A 223 -8.20 10.23 -2.75
CA ILE A 223 -7.38 11.29 -2.15
C ILE A 223 -8.30 12.23 -1.38
N CYS A 224 -8.06 12.35 -0.08
CA CYS A 224 -8.65 13.35 0.78
C CYS A 224 -7.86 14.67 0.71
N LEU A 225 -8.54 15.81 0.87
CA LEU A 225 -7.92 17.15 0.82
C LEU A 225 -7.21 17.49 2.14
N GLU A 226 -6.26 16.65 2.52
CA GLU A 226 -5.43 16.72 3.73
C GLU A 226 -3.95 16.85 3.36
N GLY A 227 -3.12 17.40 4.26
CA GLY A 227 -1.68 17.50 4.07
C GLY A 227 -1.27 18.25 2.80
N ILE A 228 -0.57 17.57 1.89
CA ILE A 228 -0.13 18.16 0.61
C ILE A 228 -1.29 18.53 -0.33
N PHE A 229 -2.47 17.91 -0.19
CA PHE A 229 -3.66 18.20 -1.01
C PHE A 229 -4.61 19.21 -0.35
N ARG A 230 -4.42 19.51 0.94
CA ARG A 230 -5.18 20.52 1.71
C ARG A 230 -5.30 21.87 1.01
N PRO A 231 -4.28 22.41 0.30
CA PRO A 231 -4.41 23.66 -0.44
C PRO A 231 -5.55 23.71 -1.47
N LEU A 232 -6.10 22.57 -1.90
CA LEU A 232 -7.24 22.50 -2.81
C LEU A 232 -8.59 22.83 -2.12
N SER A 233 -8.77 22.53 -0.83
CA SER A 233 -10.05 22.70 -0.10
C SER A 233 -10.62 24.13 -0.11
N ASN A 234 -11.95 24.28 -0.05
CA ASN A 234 -12.61 25.58 0.13
C ASN A 234 -12.35 26.18 1.53
N TYR A 235 -12.05 25.33 2.51
CA TYR A 235 -11.71 25.71 3.89
C TYR A 235 -10.22 26.04 4.09
N TYR A 236 -9.39 25.90 3.07
CA TYR A 236 -7.99 26.30 3.15
C TYR A 236 -7.83 27.83 3.05
N ALA A 237 -7.01 28.41 3.93
CA ALA A 237 -6.77 29.85 4.05
C ALA A 237 -5.77 30.37 3.00
N PHE A 238 -6.13 30.28 1.72
CA PHE A 238 -5.39 30.85 0.60
C PHE A 238 -5.96 32.21 0.18
N PRO A 239 -5.26 33.34 0.41
CA PRO A 239 -5.75 34.65 0.02
C PRO A 239 -5.64 34.86 -1.50
N PHE A 240 -6.74 35.17 -2.17
CA PHE A 240 -6.79 35.48 -3.60
C PHE A 240 -7.52 36.79 -3.86
N GLU A 241 -7.19 37.44 -4.97
CA GLU A 241 -7.89 38.63 -5.47
C GLU A 241 -8.92 38.21 -6.51
N MET A 242 -10.12 38.79 -6.46
CA MET A 242 -11.21 38.51 -7.40
C MET A 242 -12.09 39.76 -7.52
N LYS A 243 -12.41 40.19 -8.75
CA LYS A 243 -13.12 41.47 -9.03
C LYS A 243 -12.52 42.73 -8.37
N GLY A 244 -11.21 42.72 -8.07
CA GLY A 244 -10.50 43.84 -7.43
C GLY A 244 -10.54 43.86 -5.90
N GLU A 245 -11.18 42.89 -5.27
CA GLU A 245 -11.20 42.70 -3.80
C GLU A 245 -10.37 41.47 -3.42
N ARG A 246 -9.74 41.49 -2.23
CA ARG A 246 -8.89 40.39 -1.74
C ARG A 246 -9.56 39.61 -0.62
N TYR A 247 -9.86 38.34 -0.87
CA TYR A 247 -10.55 37.44 0.08
C TYR A 247 -9.57 36.44 0.69
N ARG A 248 -9.80 36.02 1.95
CA ARG A 248 -8.93 35.08 2.67
C ARG A 248 -9.09 33.60 2.26
N SER A 249 -10.27 33.22 1.76
CA SER A 249 -10.58 31.89 1.24
C SER A 249 -11.90 31.90 0.45
N VAL A 250 -12.27 30.74 -0.11
CA VAL A 250 -13.53 30.54 -0.87
C VAL A 250 -14.76 30.83 0.00
N GLU A 251 -14.76 30.40 1.27
CA GLU A 251 -15.87 30.67 2.19
C GLU A 251 -16.01 32.15 2.53
N HIS A 252 -14.91 32.89 2.67
CA HIS A 252 -14.95 34.33 2.93
C HIS A 252 -15.67 35.06 1.79
N TYR A 253 -15.32 34.76 0.53
CA TYR A 253 -16.03 35.29 -0.64
C TYR A 253 -17.53 34.93 -0.61
N ALA A 254 -17.86 33.65 -0.39
CA ALA A 254 -19.24 33.18 -0.45
C ALA A 254 -20.14 33.82 0.64
N TYR A 255 -19.67 33.87 1.89
CA TYR A 255 -20.43 34.48 2.99
C TYR A 255 -20.49 36.01 2.90
N GLU A 256 -19.46 36.66 2.36
CA GLU A 256 -19.52 38.09 2.11
C GLU A 256 -20.55 38.43 1.01
N LYS A 257 -20.61 37.66 -0.08
CA LYS A 257 -21.63 37.89 -1.12
C LYS A 257 -23.04 37.49 -0.65
N LEU A 258 -23.18 36.54 0.28
CA LEU A 258 -24.42 36.32 1.04
C LEU A 258 -24.82 37.56 1.85
N PHE A 259 -23.90 38.13 2.64
CA PHE A 259 -24.17 39.31 3.49
C PHE A 259 -24.53 40.55 2.66
N ASN A 260 -23.84 40.78 1.55
CA ASN A 260 -24.21 41.79 0.55
C ASN A 260 -25.62 41.55 -0.02
N SER A 261 -25.97 40.30 -0.36
CA SER A 261 -27.30 39.96 -0.89
C SER A 261 -28.45 40.11 0.12
N LEU A 262 -28.12 40.05 1.42
CA LEU A 262 -29.00 40.34 2.55
C LEU A 262 -29.00 41.84 2.94
N LYS A 263 -28.18 42.66 2.29
CA LYS A 263 -28.01 44.12 2.55
C LYS A 263 -27.61 44.44 4.00
N LEU A 264 -26.69 43.66 4.55
CA LEU A 264 -26.16 43.89 5.90
C LEU A 264 -25.13 45.03 5.91
N ASP A 265 -24.82 45.56 7.09
CA ASP A 265 -23.88 46.67 7.26
C ASP A 265 -22.41 46.23 7.14
N ASP A 266 -21.53 47.20 6.84
CA ASP A 266 -20.10 46.98 6.70
C ASP A 266 -19.49 46.31 7.95
N LYS A 267 -20.08 46.55 9.14
CA LYS A 267 -19.65 45.96 10.41
C LYS A 267 -20.09 44.49 10.59
N ALA A 268 -21.15 44.05 9.93
CA ALA A 268 -21.45 42.62 9.81
C ALA A 268 -20.48 41.94 8.83
N ILE A 269 -20.16 42.62 7.71
CA ILE A 269 -19.21 42.15 6.70
C ILE A 269 -17.78 42.06 7.27
N GLU A 270 -17.32 43.07 8.02
CA GLU A 270 -16.01 43.11 8.67
C GLU A 270 -15.78 41.89 9.57
N LYS A 271 -16.80 41.43 10.32
CA LYS A 271 -16.70 40.21 11.14
C LYS A 271 -16.41 38.95 10.32
N ILE A 272 -16.93 38.87 9.09
CA ILE A 272 -16.61 37.78 8.16
C ILE A 272 -15.18 37.96 7.66
N GLN A 273 -14.82 39.14 7.14
CA GLN A 273 -13.49 39.44 6.59
C GLN A 273 -12.34 39.37 7.62
N THR A 274 -12.62 39.53 8.91
CA THR A 274 -11.64 39.45 10.01
C THR A 274 -11.56 38.08 10.67
N THR A 275 -12.48 37.14 10.37
CA THR A 275 -12.41 35.77 10.87
C THR A 275 -11.09 35.11 10.40
N PRO A 276 -10.30 34.48 11.29
CA PRO A 276 -8.99 33.95 10.89
C PRO A 276 -9.07 32.58 10.21
N VAL A 277 -9.94 31.68 10.70
CA VAL A 277 -10.05 30.29 10.23
C VAL A 277 -11.29 30.14 9.35
N PRO A 278 -11.18 29.67 8.09
CA PRO A 278 -12.34 29.54 7.20
C PRO A 278 -13.46 28.62 7.70
N LEU A 279 -13.14 27.59 8.51
CA LEU A 279 -14.14 26.72 9.16
C LEU A 279 -15.03 27.45 10.16
N ASP A 280 -14.55 28.54 10.77
CA ASP A 280 -15.34 29.36 11.69
C ASP A 280 -16.30 30.30 10.96
N VAL A 281 -16.09 30.59 9.66
CA VAL A 281 -16.91 31.57 8.91
C VAL A 281 -18.40 31.22 8.91
N PRO A 282 -18.86 29.97 8.63
CA PRO A 282 -20.25 29.57 8.81
C PRO A 282 -20.79 29.80 10.24
N THR A 283 -19.96 29.52 11.25
CA THR A 283 -20.32 29.64 12.67
C THR A 283 -20.44 31.11 13.12
N VAL A 284 -19.53 31.97 12.66
CA VAL A 284 -19.57 33.42 12.88
C VAL A 284 -20.75 34.03 12.12
N ALA A 285 -20.96 33.66 10.86
CA ALA A 285 -22.10 34.10 10.07
C ALA A 285 -23.43 33.74 10.76
N GLY A 286 -23.60 32.49 11.19
CA GLY A 286 -24.79 32.06 11.93
C GLY A 286 -25.00 32.78 13.26
N LYS A 287 -23.92 33.19 13.97
CA LYS A 287 -24.02 34.06 15.15
C LYS A 287 -24.47 35.48 14.78
N VAL A 288 -23.91 36.08 13.73
CA VAL A 288 -24.28 37.42 13.26
C VAL A 288 -25.72 37.48 12.76
N LEU A 289 -26.14 36.55 11.90
CA LEU A 289 -27.50 36.50 11.35
C LEU A 289 -28.57 36.38 12.44
N ARG A 290 -28.32 35.57 13.48
CA ARG A 290 -29.20 35.48 14.67
C ARG A 290 -29.21 36.78 15.49
N SER A 291 -28.07 37.44 15.65
CA SER A 291 -27.98 38.71 16.39
C SER A 291 -28.63 39.92 15.68
N LEU A 292 -28.98 39.76 14.40
CA LEU A 292 -29.70 40.75 13.60
C LEU A 292 -31.17 40.36 13.35
N GLU A 293 -31.66 39.29 14.00
CA GLU A 293 -33.05 38.81 13.95
C GLU A 293 -33.62 38.57 12.54
N ILE A 294 -32.74 38.26 11.57
CA ILE A 294 -33.11 38.08 10.15
C ILE A 294 -33.94 36.79 9.99
N SER A 295 -35.05 36.86 9.27
CA SER A 295 -35.95 35.69 9.11
C SER A 295 -35.27 34.53 8.37
N ALA A 296 -35.53 33.32 8.84
CA ALA A 296 -34.98 32.09 8.27
C ALA A 296 -35.36 31.90 6.79
N GLU A 297 -36.54 32.36 6.40
CA GLU A 297 -37.02 32.34 5.00
C GLU A 297 -36.19 33.26 4.10
N THR A 298 -35.87 34.48 4.56
CA THR A 298 -35.02 35.43 3.82
C THR A 298 -33.61 34.89 3.66
N ILE A 299 -33.07 34.27 4.72
CA ILE A 299 -31.76 33.60 4.68
C ILE A 299 -31.80 32.45 3.67
N ALA A 300 -32.79 31.56 3.75
CA ALA A 300 -32.93 30.43 2.84
C ALA A 300 -33.03 30.85 1.36
N GLU A 301 -33.82 31.89 1.05
CA GLU A 301 -33.95 32.42 -0.31
C GLU A 301 -32.60 32.88 -0.89
N LYS A 302 -31.78 33.60 -0.10
CA LYS A 302 -30.46 34.04 -0.56
C LYS A 302 -29.42 32.91 -0.55
N THR A 303 -29.49 31.98 0.40
CA THR A 303 -28.59 30.83 0.52
C THR A 303 -28.61 29.93 -0.71
N THR A 304 -29.69 29.92 -1.51
CA THR A 304 -29.73 29.25 -2.83
C THR A 304 -28.58 29.63 -3.76
N LYS A 305 -27.96 30.81 -3.58
CA LYS A 305 -26.85 31.32 -4.40
C LYS A 305 -25.46 30.94 -3.87
N MET A 306 -25.35 30.40 -2.65
CA MET A 306 -24.07 30.02 -2.03
C MET A 306 -23.26 29.06 -2.89
N ASP A 307 -23.90 28.05 -3.49
CA ASP A 307 -23.25 27.10 -4.39
C ASP A 307 -22.58 27.81 -5.58
N ARG A 308 -23.26 28.76 -6.23
CA ARG A 308 -22.71 29.52 -7.36
C ARG A 308 -21.53 30.39 -6.92
N TRP A 309 -21.59 31.01 -5.74
CA TRP A 309 -20.49 31.83 -5.23
C TRP A 309 -19.26 30.98 -4.85
N ARG A 310 -19.44 29.86 -4.13
CA ARG A 310 -18.36 28.91 -3.83
C ARG A 310 -17.74 28.32 -5.10
N GLN A 311 -18.55 27.87 -6.06
CA GLN A 311 -18.04 27.40 -7.35
C GLN A 311 -17.23 28.48 -8.07
N SER A 312 -17.70 29.72 -8.11
CA SER A 312 -17.02 30.81 -8.81
C SER A 312 -15.68 31.17 -8.16
N ALA A 313 -15.63 31.23 -6.83
CA ALA A 313 -14.40 31.49 -6.08
C ALA A 313 -13.41 30.31 -6.16
N MET A 314 -13.88 29.06 -6.11
CA MET A 314 -12.99 27.89 -6.29
C MET A 314 -12.41 27.86 -7.72
N LYS A 315 -13.23 28.10 -8.74
CA LYS A 315 -12.78 28.22 -10.14
C LYS A 315 -11.69 29.30 -10.25
N HIS A 316 -11.90 30.48 -9.68
CA HIS A 316 -10.93 31.57 -9.68
C HIS A 316 -9.63 31.22 -8.92
N LYS A 317 -9.75 30.61 -7.73
CA LYS A 317 -8.62 30.16 -6.89
C LYS A 317 -7.69 29.20 -7.64
N ILE A 318 -8.24 28.24 -8.39
CA ILE A 318 -7.46 27.26 -9.15
C ILE A 318 -6.91 27.89 -10.44
N TYR A 319 -7.75 28.51 -11.29
CA TYR A 319 -7.30 29.02 -12.59
C TYR A 319 -6.24 30.13 -12.47
N HIS A 320 -6.24 30.93 -11.42
CA HIS A 320 -5.24 32.00 -11.21
C HIS A 320 -4.04 31.58 -10.32
N ASN A 321 -3.82 30.28 -10.10
CA ASN A 321 -2.61 29.81 -9.41
C ASN A 321 -2.04 28.51 -10.02
N GLU A 322 -0.94 28.63 -10.76
CA GLU A 322 -0.27 27.51 -11.47
C GLU A 322 0.08 26.33 -10.53
N TYR A 323 0.53 26.59 -9.31
CA TYR A 323 0.81 25.52 -8.35
C TYR A 323 -0.46 24.72 -8.01
N LEU A 324 -1.59 25.39 -7.70
CA LEU A 324 -2.85 24.70 -7.41
C LEU A 324 -3.38 23.94 -8.63
N GLN A 325 -3.13 24.44 -9.85
CA GLN A 325 -3.43 23.71 -11.07
C GLN A 325 -2.63 22.42 -11.18
N GLN A 326 -1.31 22.51 -10.96
CA GLN A 326 -0.39 21.39 -11.06
C GLN A 326 -0.59 20.36 -9.93
N LEU A 327 -0.87 20.82 -8.70
CA LEU A 327 -1.30 19.99 -7.58
C LEU A 327 -2.59 19.22 -7.94
N LEU A 328 -3.58 19.88 -8.54
CA LEU A 328 -4.82 19.23 -8.96
C LEU A 328 -4.59 18.18 -10.07
N LEU A 329 -3.76 18.49 -11.07
CA LEU A 329 -3.39 17.55 -12.15
C LEU A 329 -2.55 16.35 -11.63
N SER A 330 -1.77 16.55 -10.57
CA SER A 330 -0.98 15.48 -9.93
C SER A 330 -1.81 14.41 -9.19
N THR A 331 -3.13 14.62 -9.07
CA THR A 331 -4.08 13.62 -8.55
C THR A 331 -4.47 12.55 -9.59
N GLY A 332 -4.04 12.69 -10.85
CA GLY A 332 -4.36 11.73 -11.92
C GLY A 332 -5.87 11.65 -12.16
N SER A 333 -6.44 10.46 -12.01
CA SER A 333 -7.90 10.23 -12.07
C SER A 333 -8.50 9.88 -10.71
N ALA A 334 -7.86 10.22 -9.60
CA ALA A 334 -8.37 9.88 -8.27
C ALA A 334 -9.77 10.49 -7.98
N ILE A 335 -10.55 9.81 -7.13
CA ILE A 335 -11.68 10.38 -6.42
C ILE A 335 -11.14 11.38 -5.38
N LEU A 336 -11.50 12.65 -5.53
CA LEU A 336 -11.15 13.71 -4.59
C LEU A 336 -12.24 13.87 -3.53
N VAL A 337 -11.86 13.95 -2.26
CA VAL A 337 -12.81 14.10 -1.13
C VAL A 337 -12.36 15.20 -0.17
N ASP A 338 -13.22 16.19 0.07
CA ASP A 338 -12.98 17.15 1.16
C ASP A 338 -13.54 16.58 2.47
N THR A 339 -12.66 16.13 3.36
CA THR A 339 -12.99 15.52 4.67
C THR A 339 -13.28 16.55 5.77
N SER A 340 -13.24 17.85 5.45
CA SER A 340 -13.44 18.92 6.43
C SER A 340 -14.80 18.85 7.12
N ILE A 341 -14.85 19.22 8.40
CA ILE A 341 -16.07 19.32 9.22
C ILE A 341 -16.86 20.61 8.88
N GLY A 342 -17.00 20.91 7.59
CA GLY A 342 -17.62 22.11 7.05
C GLY A 342 -19.11 21.92 6.73
N ASP A 343 -19.55 22.57 5.64
CA ASP A 343 -20.89 22.41 5.10
C ASP A 343 -21.07 20.99 4.49
N PRO A 344 -21.95 20.13 5.01
CA PRO A 344 -22.13 18.75 4.53
C PRO A 344 -22.60 18.62 3.08
N VAL A 345 -22.99 19.72 2.43
CA VAL A 345 -23.31 19.73 0.99
C VAL A 345 -22.03 19.89 0.16
N TRP A 346 -20.95 20.43 0.74
CA TRP A 346 -19.67 20.68 0.09
C TRP A 346 -18.55 19.73 0.50
N THR A 347 -18.56 19.23 1.73
CA THR A 347 -17.61 18.24 2.26
C THR A 347 -18.24 16.84 2.34
N CYS A 348 -17.46 15.82 2.68
CA CYS A 348 -17.93 14.47 2.97
C CYS A 348 -17.82 14.21 4.47
N CYS A 349 -18.88 13.75 5.12
CA CYS A 349 -18.90 13.52 6.58
C CYS A 349 -18.34 12.13 6.99
N ALA A 350 -17.41 11.58 6.21
CA ALA A 350 -16.75 10.29 6.45
C ALA A 350 -15.24 10.43 6.26
N SER A 351 -14.45 9.75 7.10
CA SER A 351 -12.98 9.84 7.07
C SER A 351 -12.37 9.00 5.94
N GLU A 352 -11.08 9.25 5.65
CA GLU A 352 -10.33 8.41 4.70
C GLU A 352 -10.36 6.94 5.10
N THR A 353 -10.30 6.62 6.41
CA THR A 353 -10.36 5.25 6.90
C THR A 353 -11.68 4.55 6.54
N GLU A 354 -12.82 5.23 6.70
CA GLU A 354 -14.14 4.66 6.36
C GLU A 354 -14.26 4.45 4.85
N LEU A 355 -13.92 5.46 4.06
CA LEU A 355 -14.04 5.43 2.60
C LEU A 355 -13.14 4.36 1.97
N GLN A 356 -11.89 4.25 2.40
CA GLN A 356 -10.99 3.16 2.01
C GLN A 356 -11.50 1.79 2.45
N HIS A 357 -12.10 1.68 3.65
CA HIS A 357 -12.68 0.42 4.12
C HIS A 357 -13.92 0.00 3.32
N LEU A 358 -14.75 0.96 2.91
CA LEU A 358 -15.90 0.72 2.05
C LEU A 358 -15.45 0.27 0.65
N LEU A 359 -14.35 0.83 0.13
CA LEU A 359 -13.74 0.40 -1.13
C LEU A 359 -13.14 -1.02 -1.08
N THR A 360 -12.89 -1.63 0.09
CA THR A 360 -12.53 -3.07 0.19
C THR A 360 -13.65 -4.01 -0.23
N LYS A 361 -14.92 -3.57 -0.20
CA LYS A 361 -16.05 -4.49 -0.42
C LYS A 361 -16.16 -4.83 -1.91
N PRO A 362 -16.28 -6.13 -2.30
CA PRO A 362 -16.32 -6.53 -3.70
C PRO A 362 -17.45 -5.89 -4.51
N TYR A 363 -18.56 -5.54 -3.87
CA TYR A 363 -19.72 -4.91 -4.50
C TYR A 363 -19.64 -3.37 -4.59
N VAL A 364 -18.63 -2.72 -3.99
CA VAL A 364 -18.42 -1.26 -4.05
C VAL A 364 -17.40 -0.93 -5.14
N THR A 365 -17.80 -0.03 -6.02
CA THR A 365 -17.00 0.45 -7.16
C THR A 365 -16.90 1.98 -7.11
N PRO A 366 -15.92 2.61 -7.79
CA PRO A 366 -15.76 4.07 -7.83
C PRO A 366 -17.05 4.82 -8.18
N GLN A 367 -17.80 4.34 -9.18
CA GLN A 367 -19.04 4.96 -9.63
C GLN A 367 -20.15 4.88 -8.58
N LYS A 368 -20.20 3.80 -7.78
CA LYS A 368 -21.17 3.70 -6.67
C LYS A 368 -20.83 4.65 -5.52
N LEU A 369 -19.55 4.86 -5.25
CA LEU A 369 -19.11 5.80 -4.22
C LEU A 369 -19.48 7.25 -4.59
N ILE A 370 -19.24 7.65 -5.85
CA ILE A 370 -19.72 8.92 -6.40
C ILE A 370 -21.26 8.98 -6.41
N GLY A 371 -21.95 7.89 -6.74
CA GLY A 371 -23.40 7.79 -6.65
C GLY A 371 -23.92 8.10 -5.24
N PHE A 372 -23.30 7.54 -4.19
CA PHE A 372 -23.67 7.84 -2.80
C PHE A 372 -23.44 9.32 -2.42
N MET A 373 -22.40 9.96 -2.98
CA MET A 373 -22.14 11.40 -2.81
C MET A 373 -23.19 12.29 -3.51
N LEU A 374 -23.80 11.83 -4.61
CA LEU A 374 -24.79 12.58 -5.40
C LEU A 374 -26.26 12.32 -4.99
N ASP A 375 -26.61 11.09 -4.62
CA ASP A 375 -28.00 10.61 -4.49
C ASP A 375 -28.79 11.20 -3.30
N GLY A 376 -28.10 11.73 -2.29
CA GLY A 376 -28.71 12.37 -1.12
C GLY A 376 -29.69 11.48 -0.36
N GLU A 377 -30.88 12.01 -0.06
CA GLU A 377 -31.91 11.27 0.69
C GLU A 377 -32.72 10.25 -0.14
N GLN A 378 -32.36 10.01 -1.41
CA GLN A 378 -33.10 9.09 -2.27
C GLN A 378 -32.93 7.60 -1.87
N LYS A 379 -33.63 6.72 -2.61
CA LYS A 379 -33.86 5.32 -2.22
C LYS A 379 -32.69 4.36 -2.48
N THR A 380 -31.71 4.78 -3.27
CA THR A 380 -30.56 3.98 -3.74
C THR A 380 -29.46 3.85 -2.70
N THR A 381 -29.08 4.94 -2.03
CA THR A 381 -28.07 4.93 -0.97
C THR A 381 -28.57 4.20 0.29
N PRO A 382 -27.88 3.15 0.77
CA PRO A 382 -28.22 2.47 2.02
C PRO A 382 -28.29 3.45 3.20
N LYS A 383 -29.24 3.24 4.13
CA LYS A 383 -29.45 4.15 5.28
C LYS A 383 -28.18 4.40 6.11
N SER A 384 -27.30 3.41 6.21
CA SER A 384 -26.02 3.47 6.92
C SER A 384 -24.89 4.19 6.17
N LEU A 385 -25.12 4.66 4.94
CA LEU A 385 -24.16 5.37 4.09
C LEU A 385 -24.67 6.76 3.68
N ARG A 386 -25.74 7.27 4.32
CA ARG A 386 -26.35 8.56 3.98
C ARG A 386 -25.49 9.77 4.34
N HIS A 387 -24.54 9.60 5.26
CA HIS A 387 -23.53 10.60 5.62
C HIS A 387 -22.41 10.75 4.57
N LEU A 388 -22.38 9.89 3.54
CA LEU A 388 -21.49 10.04 2.38
C LEU A 388 -21.99 11.06 1.35
N TYR A 389 -23.25 11.52 1.46
CA TYR A 389 -23.79 12.57 0.61
C TYR A 389 -23.02 13.88 0.79
N GLY A 390 -22.76 14.60 -0.31
CA GLY A 390 -22.09 15.91 -0.29
C GLY A 390 -20.92 15.98 -1.27
N ASN A 391 -19.76 16.37 -0.76
CA ASN A 391 -18.48 16.44 -1.48
C ASN A 391 -18.48 17.29 -2.77
N LYS A 392 -19.29 18.35 -2.85
CA LYS A 392 -19.23 19.29 -4.01
C LYS A 392 -17.84 19.92 -4.20
N SER A 393 -17.02 20.07 -3.15
CA SER A 393 -15.62 20.47 -3.27
C SER A 393 -14.83 19.49 -4.15
N GLY A 394 -14.84 18.20 -3.81
CA GLY A 394 -14.13 17.17 -4.56
C GLY A 394 -14.66 16.98 -5.98
N LEU A 395 -15.99 16.93 -6.14
CA LEU A 395 -16.66 16.80 -7.44
C LEU A 395 -16.30 17.96 -8.38
N LEU A 396 -16.34 19.20 -7.89
CA LEU A 396 -15.96 20.38 -8.67
C LEU A 396 -14.48 20.33 -9.09
N LEU A 397 -13.58 19.98 -8.17
CA LEU A 397 -12.15 19.89 -8.45
C LEU A 397 -11.87 18.84 -9.54
N MET A 398 -12.56 17.70 -9.53
CA MET A 398 -12.42 16.69 -10.57
C MET A 398 -12.90 17.16 -11.95
N GLU A 399 -13.96 17.98 -12.05
CA GLU A 399 -14.34 18.61 -13.33
C GLU A 399 -13.29 19.60 -13.85
N LEU A 400 -12.69 20.39 -12.95
CA LEU A 400 -11.67 21.37 -13.33
C LEU A 400 -10.41 20.65 -13.81
N ARG A 401 -10.01 19.58 -13.11
CA ARG A 401 -8.96 18.66 -13.52
C ARG A 401 -9.19 18.11 -14.92
N GLU A 402 -10.40 17.63 -15.22
CA GLU A 402 -10.75 17.09 -16.55
C GLU A 402 -10.55 18.16 -17.63
N ARG A 403 -11.18 19.34 -17.47
CA ARG A 403 -11.07 20.47 -18.42
C ARG A 403 -9.62 20.91 -18.62
N MET A 404 -8.82 20.96 -17.56
CA MET A 404 -7.42 21.39 -17.62
C MET A 404 -6.50 20.35 -18.24
N SER A 405 -6.79 19.06 -18.10
CA SER A 405 -5.99 17.97 -18.68
C SER A 405 -5.99 17.96 -20.22
N ILE A 406 -7.01 18.58 -20.85
CA ILE A 406 -7.10 18.82 -22.30
C ILE A 406 -6.02 19.81 -22.76
N HIS A 407 -5.68 20.80 -21.91
CA HIS A 407 -4.81 21.92 -22.26
C HIS A 407 -3.35 21.74 -21.82
N THR A 408 -3.04 20.77 -20.95
CA THR A 408 -1.65 20.47 -20.57
C THR A 408 -1.42 19.00 -20.22
N THR A 409 -0.36 18.43 -20.81
CA THR A 409 0.21 17.12 -20.46
C THR A 409 1.28 17.21 -19.38
N SER A 410 1.77 18.42 -19.06
CA SER A 410 2.80 18.64 -18.05
C SER A 410 2.22 18.51 -16.64
N ARG A 411 2.79 17.61 -15.83
CA ARG A 411 2.40 17.36 -14.43
C ARG A 411 3.64 17.43 -13.54
N ILE A 412 3.65 18.36 -12.58
CA ILE A 412 4.75 18.54 -11.62
C ILE A 412 4.94 17.28 -10.75
N PRO A 413 6.18 16.84 -10.50
CA PRO A 413 6.46 15.87 -9.44
C PRO A 413 6.13 16.48 -8.07
N LEU A 414 5.23 15.82 -7.33
CA LEU A 414 4.66 16.32 -6.07
C LEU A 414 5.68 16.68 -4.97
N LEU A 415 6.90 16.15 -5.05
CA LEU A 415 7.98 16.34 -4.06
C LEU A 415 9.33 16.47 -4.79
N SER A 416 10.37 16.92 -4.08
CA SER A 416 11.74 16.98 -4.61
C SER A 416 12.23 15.61 -5.12
N ALA A 417 12.91 15.59 -6.26
CA ALA A 417 13.31 14.34 -6.92
C ALA A 417 14.48 13.66 -6.17
N ILE A 418 14.28 12.41 -5.75
CA ILE A 418 15.33 11.60 -5.13
C ILE A 418 16.24 11.04 -6.23
N ASN A 419 17.56 11.15 -6.05
CA ASN A 419 18.53 10.56 -6.98
C ASN A 419 18.63 9.05 -6.76
N THR A 420 17.72 8.29 -7.35
CA THR A 420 17.63 6.83 -7.18
C THR A 420 18.74 6.05 -7.91
N ALA A 421 19.46 6.65 -8.86
CA ALA A 421 20.40 5.94 -9.72
C ALA A 421 21.53 5.19 -8.95
N PRO A 422 22.19 5.77 -7.91
CA PRO A 422 23.19 5.05 -7.12
C PRO A 422 22.61 3.91 -6.28
N LEU A 423 21.32 3.96 -5.92
CA LEU A 423 20.62 2.89 -5.21
C LEU A 423 20.26 1.76 -6.17
N LYS A 424 19.73 2.09 -7.34
CA LYS A 424 19.37 1.13 -8.39
C LYS A 424 20.57 0.31 -8.88
N SER A 425 21.77 0.89 -8.91
CA SER A 425 22.99 0.20 -9.38
C SER A 425 23.54 -0.85 -8.41
N ILE A 426 23.12 -0.84 -7.14
CA ILE A 426 23.59 -1.78 -6.11
C ILE A 426 22.49 -2.68 -5.57
N VAL A 427 21.22 -2.28 -5.65
CA VAL A 427 20.11 -3.01 -5.01
C VAL A 427 19.97 -4.45 -5.53
N THR A 428 19.89 -5.38 -4.58
CA THR A 428 19.66 -6.80 -4.83
C THR A 428 18.16 -7.10 -5.04
N PRO A 429 17.79 -8.32 -5.46
CA PRO A 429 16.39 -8.77 -5.47
C PRO A 429 15.76 -8.93 -4.07
N ASN A 430 16.54 -8.83 -2.98
CA ASN A 430 16.05 -9.03 -1.62
C ASN A 430 15.26 -7.81 -1.13
N VAL A 431 14.11 -8.06 -0.49
CA VAL A 431 13.24 -7.02 0.05
C VAL A 431 12.97 -7.23 1.53
N ILE A 432 13.37 -6.23 2.33
CA ILE A 432 13.15 -6.17 3.77
C ILE A 432 12.04 -5.16 4.03
N CYS A 433 10.94 -5.64 4.59
CA CYS A 433 9.78 -4.85 4.94
C CYS A 433 9.86 -4.44 6.40
N PHE A 434 9.40 -3.24 6.75
CA PHE A 434 9.34 -2.76 8.13
C PHE A 434 8.12 -1.87 8.37
N THR A 435 7.66 -1.75 9.61
CA THR A 435 6.42 -1.05 10.02
C THR A 435 6.72 0.14 10.96
N PRO A 436 5.74 0.96 11.38
CA PRO A 436 6.00 2.11 12.27
C PRO A 436 6.61 1.79 13.64
N GLU A 437 6.44 0.56 14.14
CA GLU A 437 7.09 0.04 15.36
C GLU A 437 8.58 -0.32 15.17
N SER A 438 9.10 -0.31 13.93
CA SER A 438 10.49 -0.69 13.63
C SER A 438 11.53 0.33 14.14
N VAL A 439 12.71 -0.16 14.51
CA VAL A 439 13.89 0.68 14.84
C VAL A 439 14.35 1.59 13.69
N PHE A 440 13.90 1.32 12.46
CA PHE A 440 14.18 2.13 11.28
C PHE A 440 13.17 3.27 11.06
N HIS A 441 12.09 3.32 11.84
CA HIS A 441 11.04 4.33 11.70
C HIS A 441 11.29 5.53 12.65
N PRO A 442 11.08 6.79 12.23
CA PRO A 442 11.34 7.95 13.09
C PRO A 442 10.43 8.04 14.33
N LEU A 443 9.37 7.21 14.42
CA LEU A 443 8.55 7.09 15.62
C LEU A 443 9.17 6.19 16.71
N TYR A 444 10.23 5.43 16.41
CA TYR A 444 10.87 4.54 17.39
C TYR A 444 11.37 5.34 18.62
N PRO A 445 10.96 4.98 19.86
CA PRO A 445 11.22 5.77 21.06
C PRO A 445 12.65 5.60 21.60
N ALA A 446 13.63 6.10 20.86
CA ALA A 446 15.04 6.12 21.23
C ALA A 446 15.56 7.55 21.39
N GLU A 447 16.10 7.86 22.56
CA GLU A 447 16.63 9.20 22.90
C GLU A 447 17.72 9.64 21.90
N ILE A 448 17.59 10.85 21.34
CA ILE A 448 18.63 11.47 20.53
C ILE A 448 18.93 12.90 20.98
N ARG A 449 20.15 13.36 20.74
CA ARG A 449 20.64 14.70 21.10
C ARG A 449 21.12 15.45 19.85
N CYS A 450 20.76 16.73 19.76
CA CYS A 450 21.17 17.62 18.66
C CYS A 450 22.66 18.03 18.74
N SER A 451 23.24 17.93 19.93
CA SER A 451 24.63 18.22 20.26
C SER A 451 24.99 17.51 21.57
N HIS A 452 26.28 17.29 21.82
CA HIS A 452 26.77 16.58 23.01
C HIS A 452 26.20 17.13 24.33
N ASP A 453 26.16 18.45 24.47
CA ASP A 453 25.67 19.15 25.67
C ASP A 453 24.19 19.60 25.55
N GLY A 454 23.49 19.12 24.51
CA GLY A 454 22.09 19.46 24.24
C GLY A 454 21.11 18.67 25.13
N PRO A 455 19.89 19.20 25.35
CA PRO A 455 18.83 18.43 26.00
C PRO A 455 18.48 17.19 25.15
N PRO A 456 18.14 16.06 25.79
CA PRO A 456 17.64 14.89 25.08
C PRO A 456 16.27 15.17 24.46
N LEU A 457 16.03 14.58 23.28
CA LEU A 457 14.72 14.48 22.64
C LEU A 457 14.28 13.01 22.70
N PRO A 458 13.03 12.68 23.09
CA PRO A 458 12.62 11.28 23.32
C PRO A 458 12.69 10.37 22.09
N SER A 459 12.63 10.94 20.88
CA SER A 459 12.73 10.18 19.62
C SER A 459 13.06 11.06 18.41
N PRO A 460 13.41 10.47 17.25
CA PRO A 460 13.61 11.19 16.00
C PRO A 460 12.41 12.06 15.58
N ALA A 461 11.18 11.63 15.87
CA ALA A 461 9.96 12.41 15.63
C ALA A 461 9.97 13.78 16.36
N HIS A 462 10.47 13.82 17.60
CA HIS A 462 10.56 15.06 18.38
C HIS A 462 11.60 16.03 17.79
N TYR A 463 12.67 15.52 17.17
CA TYR A 463 13.59 16.34 16.39
C TYR A 463 12.90 16.93 15.16
N VAL A 464 12.18 16.10 14.40
CA VAL A 464 11.44 16.55 13.21
C VAL A 464 10.41 17.63 13.60
N ALA A 465 9.64 17.43 14.67
CA ALA A 465 8.72 18.43 15.22
C ALA A 465 9.44 19.72 15.66
N THR A 466 10.59 19.61 16.32
CA THR A 466 11.41 20.76 16.75
C THR A 466 11.94 21.58 15.58
N GLN A 467 12.28 20.96 14.45
CA GLN A 467 12.69 21.68 13.24
C GLN A 467 11.49 22.21 12.42
N ALA A 468 10.40 21.45 12.37
CA ALA A 468 9.13 21.87 11.75
C ALA A 468 8.57 23.14 12.41
N ALA A 469 8.58 23.20 13.74
CA ALA A 469 8.12 24.37 14.49
C ALA A 469 8.88 25.66 14.13
N LYS A 470 10.20 25.56 13.91
CA LYS A 470 11.05 26.67 13.47
C LYS A 470 10.79 27.05 12.01
N LEU A 471 10.72 26.07 11.10
CA LEU A 471 10.50 26.29 9.67
C LEU A 471 9.14 26.96 9.40
N LEU A 472 8.10 26.43 10.05
CA LEU A 472 6.70 26.83 9.84
C LEU A 472 6.28 28.00 10.74
N ASN A 473 7.19 28.58 11.53
CA ASN A 473 6.92 29.65 12.49
C ASN A 473 5.73 29.32 13.42
N ILE A 474 5.71 28.09 13.95
CA ILE A 474 4.72 27.67 14.94
C ILE A 474 4.92 28.51 16.21
N ASN A 475 3.82 28.98 16.81
CA ASN A 475 3.90 29.84 18.00
C ASN A 475 4.37 29.03 19.23
N LYS A 476 4.70 29.71 20.34
CA LYS A 476 5.23 29.02 21.53
C LYS A 476 4.24 28.03 22.13
N GLU A 477 2.96 28.40 22.25
CA GLU A 477 1.89 27.61 22.85
C GLU A 477 1.60 26.32 22.05
N ASP A 478 1.41 26.45 20.73
CA ASP A 478 1.27 25.33 19.80
C ASP A 478 2.54 24.44 19.84
N THR A 479 3.75 25.01 20.00
CA THR A 479 5.02 24.24 20.08
C THR A 479 5.17 23.49 21.40
N GLU A 480 4.79 24.11 22.52
CA GLU A 480 4.77 23.46 23.83
C GLU A 480 3.75 22.31 23.84
N TYR A 481 2.57 22.49 23.23
CA TYR A 481 1.58 21.42 23.04
C TYR A 481 2.08 20.24 22.19
N ILE A 482 2.85 20.48 21.12
CA ILE A 482 3.43 19.42 20.28
C ILE A 482 4.51 18.60 21.02
N LEU A 483 5.26 19.25 21.92
CA LEU A 483 6.43 18.67 22.61
C LEU A 483 6.19 18.31 24.09
N GLU A 484 4.95 18.44 24.57
CA GLU A 484 4.52 18.08 25.92
C GLU A 484 4.60 16.56 26.17
N GLU A 485 4.20 15.78 25.17
CA GLU A 485 4.18 14.31 25.24
C GLU A 485 5.56 13.71 24.98
N THR A 486 5.86 12.60 25.67
CA THR A 486 7.03 11.76 25.36
C THR A 486 6.75 10.75 24.26
N SER A 487 5.47 10.54 23.91
CA SER A 487 5.05 9.58 22.88
C SER A 487 5.31 10.12 21.48
N SER A 488 6.21 9.49 20.73
CA SER A 488 6.50 9.82 19.33
C SER A 488 5.26 9.88 18.45
N ILE A 489 4.31 8.95 18.66
CA ILE A 489 3.06 8.84 17.90
C ILE A 489 2.21 10.09 18.13
N GLN A 490 2.03 10.49 19.40
CA GLN A 490 1.27 11.68 19.73
C GLN A 490 1.98 12.97 19.28
N CYS A 491 3.30 13.09 19.48
CA CYS A 491 4.07 14.24 18.99
C CYS A 491 3.92 14.41 17.47
N TRP A 492 3.95 13.30 16.71
CA TRP A 492 3.74 13.30 15.27
C TRP A 492 2.31 13.67 14.88
N GLN A 493 1.29 13.15 15.58
CA GLN A 493 -0.11 13.51 15.35
C GLN A 493 -0.38 15.00 15.66
N ARG A 494 -0.01 15.47 16.87
CA ARG A 494 -0.15 16.87 17.29
C ARG A 494 0.56 17.85 16.35
N LEU A 495 1.75 17.50 15.85
CA LEU A 495 2.47 18.30 14.86
C LEU A 495 1.63 18.56 13.60
N HIS A 496 1.07 17.49 13.01
CA HIS A 496 0.32 17.59 11.77
C HIS A 496 -1.08 18.18 12.02
N GLU A 497 -1.73 17.88 13.14
CA GLU A 497 -2.96 18.55 13.60
C GLU A 497 -2.78 20.08 13.67
N VAL A 498 -1.69 20.56 14.28
CA VAL A 498 -1.41 22.01 14.36
C VAL A 498 -1.20 22.64 12.98
N ILE A 499 -0.67 21.90 12.00
CA ILE A 499 -0.55 22.35 10.60
C ILE A 499 -1.95 22.40 9.94
N GLU A 500 -2.72 21.31 10.03
CA GLU A 500 -4.05 21.13 9.45
C GLU A 500 -5.15 22.00 10.10
N LEU A 501 -4.96 22.49 11.33
CA LEU A 501 -5.87 23.43 11.99
C LEU A 501 -5.49 24.89 11.75
N ARG A 502 -4.24 25.28 12.01
CA ARG A 502 -3.86 26.71 12.01
C ARG A 502 -3.61 27.26 10.61
N GLY A 503 -2.96 26.47 9.74
CA GLY A 503 -2.37 26.97 8.49
C GLY A 503 -1.17 27.90 8.73
N ARG A 504 -0.14 27.75 7.90
CA ARG A 504 1.16 28.48 7.99
C ARG A 504 1.52 29.20 6.69
N GLY A 505 0.65 29.11 5.68
CA GLY A 505 0.80 29.75 4.38
C GLY A 505 1.41 28.82 3.33
N LEU A 506 0.93 28.96 2.10
CA LEU A 506 1.14 27.98 1.03
C LEU A 506 2.63 27.68 0.75
N GLU A 507 3.48 28.71 0.71
CA GLU A 507 4.93 28.59 0.42
C GLU A 507 5.69 27.80 1.51
N LEU A 508 5.37 28.05 2.78
CA LEU A 508 5.99 27.34 3.91
C LEU A 508 5.49 25.88 4.00
N GLU A 509 4.20 25.66 3.78
CA GLU A 509 3.62 24.31 3.75
C GLU A 509 4.13 23.49 2.55
N GLN A 510 4.24 24.08 1.36
CA GLN A 510 4.93 23.48 0.21
C GLN A 510 6.36 23.09 0.59
N THR A 511 7.14 24.03 1.11
CA THR A 511 8.56 23.80 1.49
C THR A 511 8.70 22.67 2.52
N TRP A 512 7.76 22.59 3.46
CA TRP A 512 7.63 21.48 4.40
C TRP A 512 7.34 20.15 3.70
N TRP A 513 6.20 20.04 3.02
CA TRP A 513 5.76 18.77 2.43
C TRP A 513 6.73 18.28 1.35
N MET A 514 7.12 19.16 0.42
CA MET A 514 7.88 18.84 -0.79
C MET A 514 9.33 18.44 -0.54
N ASP A 515 9.95 18.92 0.55
CA ASP A 515 11.39 18.79 0.76
C ASP A 515 11.78 18.64 2.24
N LYS A 516 11.45 19.62 3.09
CA LYS A 516 12.04 19.71 4.44
C LYS A 516 11.56 18.61 5.39
N ARG A 517 10.34 18.08 5.23
CA ARG A 517 9.85 16.89 5.95
C ARG A 517 10.80 15.70 5.71
N MET A 518 11.23 15.49 4.47
CA MET A 518 12.15 14.39 4.11
C MET A 518 13.57 14.65 4.61
N GLN A 519 14.06 15.89 4.49
CA GLN A 519 15.38 16.28 5.00
C GLN A 519 15.47 16.07 6.52
N PHE A 520 14.51 16.58 7.31
CA PHE A 520 14.56 16.47 8.77
C PHE A 520 14.37 15.03 9.26
N ILE A 521 13.63 14.18 8.52
CA ILE A 521 13.59 12.73 8.78
C ILE A 521 14.98 12.10 8.56
N LYS A 522 15.67 12.43 7.46
CA LYS A 522 17.03 11.92 7.20
C LYS A 522 18.01 12.37 8.28
N GLU A 523 17.97 13.65 8.68
CA GLU A 523 18.81 14.21 9.74
C GLU A 523 18.54 13.59 11.11
N SER A 524 17.28 13.34 11.47
CA SER A 524 16.92 12.72 12.75
C SER A 524 17.30 11.24 12.83
N LEU A 525 17.24 10.52 11.70
CA LEU A 525 17.69 9.13 11.61
C LEU A 525 19.23 9.03 11.55
N GLN A 526 19.93 9.96 10.89
CA GLN A 526 21.40 10.06 10.98
C GLN A 526 21.83 10.21 12.45
N LEU A 527 21.23 11.15 13.19
CA LEU A 527 21.49 11.35 14.62
C LEU A 527 21.19 10.10 15.47
N LEU A 528 20.13 9.36 15.15
CA LEU A 528 19.80 8.08 15.79
C LEU A 528 20.92 7.05 15.58
N PHE A 529 21.35 6.83 14.35
CA PHE A 529 22.35 5.81 14.03
C PHE A 529 23.77 6.20 14.50
N ASP A 530 24.12 7.48 14.50
CA ASP A 530 25.37 7.99 15.10
C ASP A 530 25.44 7.75 16.62
N GLN A 531 24.30 7.85 17.32
CA GLN A 531 24.23 7.76 18.78
C GLN A 531 23.93 6.35 19.30
N HIS A 532 23.36 5.47 18.47
CA HIS A 532 23.00 4.10 18.83
C HIS A 532 23.67 3.06 17.92
N PRO A 533 24.94 2.69 18.20
CA PRO A 533 25.67 1.67 17.44
C PRO A 533 24.94 0.33 17.19
N PRO A 534 24.09 -0.22 18.10
CA PRO A 534 23.30 -1.42 17.81
C PRO A 534 22.22 -1.22 16.76
N LEU A 535 21.66 -0.01 16.63
CA LEU A 535 20.65 0.31 15.62
C LEU A 535 21.31 0.52 14.25
N LEU A 536 22.48 1.18 14.23
CA LEU A 536 23.30 1.28 13.03
C LEU A 536 23.76 -0.11 12.54
N ARG A 537 24.16 -1.01 13.46
CA ARG A 537 24.45 -2.41 13.14
C ARG A 537 23.30 -3.06 12.36
N CYS A 538 22.08 -2.94 12.87
CA CYS A 538 20.88 -3.49 12.23
C CYS A 538 20.63 -2.89 10.84
N LEU A 539 20.86 -1.59 10.64
CA LEU A 539 20.74 -0.95 9.32
C LEU A 539 21.79 -1.50 8.34
N LEU A 540 23.05 -1.62 8.76
CA LEU A 540 24.14 -2.12 7.92
C LEU A 540 23.96 -3.62 7.57
N ASP A 541 23.44 -4.43 8.49
CA ASP A 541 23.14 -5.85 8.24
C ASP A 541 22.04 -6.10 7.20
N THR A 542 21.26 -5.07 6.81
CA THR A 542 20.34 -5.19 5.67
C THR A 542 21.06 -5.35 4.32
N GLY A 543 22.39 -5.13 4.28
CA GLY A 543 23.22 -5.28 3.08
C GLY A 543 22.71 -4.42 1.93
N ASP A 544 22.74 -4.92 0.71
CA ASP A 544 22.17 -4.24 -0.47
C ASP A 544 20.68 -4.61 -0.73
N SER A 545 19.92 -4.93 0.32
CA SER A 545 18.47 -5.17 0.19
C SER A 545 17.69 -3.87 -0.04
N LEU A 546 16.57 -3.96 -0.76
CA LEU A 546 15.57 -2.89 -0.81
C LEU A 546 14.81 -2.82 0.53
N LEU A 547 14.73 -1.62 1.10
CA LEU A 547 13.97 -1.36 2.33
C LEU A 547 12.58 -0.81 1.96
N VAL A 548 11.52 -1.39 2.53
CA VAL A 548 10.12 -1.03 2.22
C VAL A 548 9.33 -0.75 3.49
N TYR A 549 8.92 0.51 3.65
CA TYR A 549 8.05 0.96 4.74
C TYR A 549 6.61 0.50 4.46
N CYS A 550 6.22 -0.60 5.11
CA CYS A 550 4.88 -1.19 5.05
C CYS A 550 3.98 -0.51 6.09
N SER A 551 3.11 0.35 5.60
CA SER A 551 2.00 0.94 6.34
C SER A 551 0.87 1.30 5.37
N ARG A 552 -0.28 1.61 5.91
CA ARG A 552 -1.48 2.06 5.21
C ARG A 552 -1.19 3.24 4.28
N PHE A 553 -1.93 3.30 3.18
CA PHE A 553 -1.96 4.48 2.34
C PHE A 553 -2.80 5.55 3.04
N SER A 554 -2.35 6.80 3.06
CA SER A 554 -3.13 7.96 3.49
C SER A 554 -2.75 9.15 2.64
N SER A 555 -3.66 10.09 2.43
CA SER A 555 -3.40 11.29 1.62
C SER A 555 -2.25 12.15 2.17
N MET A 556 -2.00 12.06 3.48
CA MET A 556 -0.94 12.78 4.20
C MET A 556 0.44 12.08 4.15
N ASP A 557 0.47 10.75 4.06
CA ASP A 557 1.72 9.95 4.12
C ASP A 557 1.96 9.06 2.89
N ALA A 558 1.18 9.24 1.82
CA ALA A 558 1.26 8.53 0.53
C ALA A 558 2.68 8.44 -0.07
N GLU A 559 3.55 9.40 0.24
CA GLU A 559 4.93 9.44 -0.24
C GLU A 559 5.93 8.77 0.72
N LEU A 560 5.61 8.64 2.02
CA LEU A 560 6.48 7.98 2.99
C LEU A 560 6.40 6.46 2.90
N SER A 561 5.17 5.91 2.95
CA SER A 561 4.92 4.45 2.97
C SER A 561 4.79 3.86 1.57
N ILE A 562 4.65 2.54 1.49
CA ILE A 562 4.30 1.81 0.25
C ILE A 562 2.77 1.68 0.03
N GLY A 563 1.95 2.03 1.02
CA GLY A 563 0.49 1.92 0.97
C GLY A 563 -0.11 0.56 1.33
N MET A 564 0.71 -0.47 1.58
CA MET A 564 0.31 -1.86 1.81
C MET A 564 0.86 -2.43 3.13
N ARG A 565 0.15 -3.42 3.65
CA ARG A 565 0.67 -4.38 4.64
C ARG A 565 1.76 -5.23 3.99
N GLU A 566 2.76 -5.66 4.76
CA GLU A 566 3.87 -6.50 4.28
C GLU A 566 3.36 -7.74 3.52
N MET A 567 2.38 -8.44 4.11
CA MET A 567 1.84 -9.70 3.57
C MET A 567 1.07 -9.50 2.25
N ASP A 568 0.48 -8.32 2.03
CA ASP A 568 -0.16 -7.96 0.77
C ASP A 568 0.90 -7.58 -0.26
N PHE A 569 1.82 -6.70 0.13
CA PHE A 569 2.91 -6.20 -0.72
C PHE A 569 3.80 -7.33 -1.25
N ARG A 570 4.23 -8.27 -0.40
CA ARG A 570 5.05 -9.43 -0.83
C ARG A 570 4.33 -10.34 -1.83
N TRP A 571 3.01 -10.49 -1.70
CA TRP A 571 2.21 -11.30 -2.64
C TRP A 571 1.98 -10.52 -3.95
N TRP A 572 1.66 -9.24 -3.88
CA TRP A 572 1.50 -8.35 -5.03
C TRP A 572 2.79 -8.22 -5.86
N MET A 573 3.95 -8.08 -5.21
CA MET A 573 5.29 -8.17 -5.83
C MET A 573 5.47 -9.45 -6.66
N GLN A 574 5.02 -10.59 -6.14
CA GLN A 574 5.15 -11.89 -6.77
C GLN A 574 4.19 -12.05 -7.96
N GLU A 575 2.91 -11.71 -7.80
CA GLU A 575 1.88 -11.83 -8.85
C GLU A 575 2.16 -10.90 -10.04
N VAL A 576 2.63 -9.67 -9.79
CA VAL A 576 2.99 -8.69 -10.82
C VAL A 576 4.34 -9.00 -11.48
N GLY A 577 5.17 -9.88 -10.90
CA GLY A 577 6.50 -10.20 -11.40
C GLY A 577 7.47 -9.01 -11.31
N MET A 578 7.44 -8.29 -10.19
CA MET A 578 8.11 -7.00 -10.06
C MET A 578 9.56 -7.10 -9.56
N SER A 579 10.50 -6.42 -10.22
CA SER A 579 11.88 -6.29 -9.74
C SER A 579 12.04 -5.14 -8.74
N THR A 580 13.04 -5.23 -7.86
CA THR A 580 13.39 -4.15 -6.90
C THR A 580 13.80 -2.85 -7.60
N GLN A 581 14.45 -2.93 -8.76
CA GLN A 581 14.80 -1.74 -9.56
C GLN A 581 13.55 -1.09 -10.18
N THR A 582 12.61 -1.88 -10.70
CA THR A 582 11.32 -1.38 -11.21
C THR A 582 10.47 -0.77 -10.10
N LEU A 583 10.53 -1.33 -8.88
CA LEU A 583 9.82 -0.75 -7.74
C LEU A 583 10.38 0.63 -7.37
N ILE A 584 11.71 0.77 -7.27
CA ILE A 584 12.35 2.08 -7.01
C ILE A 584 11.94 3.10 -8.09
N ASP A 585 11.88 2.69 -9.36
CA ASP A 585 11.39 3.56 -10.43
C ASP A 585 9.95 4.00 -10.18
N MET A 586 9.00 3.08 -9.98
CA MET A 586 7.59 3.43 -9.75
C MET A 586 7.41 4.32 -8.50
N CYS A 587 8.10 4.02 -7.40
CA CYS A 587 8.10 4.86 -6.21
C CYS A 587 8.60 6.30 -6.49
N SER A 588 9.55 6.47 -7.41
CA SER A 588 10.08 7.79 -7.80
C SER A 588 9.19 8.58 -8.78
N HIS A 589 8.24 7.94 -9.47
CA HIS A 589 7.30 8.64 -10.36
C HIS A 589 6.33 9.53 -9.55
N PRO A 590 5.79 10.62 -10.13
CA PRO A 590 4.67 11.36 -9.53
C PRO A 590 3.45 10.45 -9.36
N MET A 591 2.70 10.63 -8.27
CA MET A 591 1.58 9.74 -7.90
C MET A 591 0.54 9.54 -9.01
N ALA A 592 0.26 10.55 -9.85
CA ALA A 592 -0.61 10.45 -11.02
C ALA A 592 -0.21 9.38 -12.06
N PHE A 593 1.02 8.87 -12.00
CA PHE A 593 1.58 7.86 -12.90
C PHE A 593 1.94 6.55 -12.17
N ARG A 594 1.63 6.43 -10.87
CA ARG A 594 1.75 5.18 -10.12
C ARG A 594 0.45 4.38 -10.23
N PRO A 595 0.48 3.04 -10.04
CA PRO A 595 -0.71 2.26 -9.73
C PRO A 595 -1.44 2.86 -8.51
N PRO A 596 -2.78 2.98 -8.53
CA PRO A 596 -3.56 3.41 -7.37
C PRO A 596 -3.17 2.68 -6.08
N TYR A 597 -2.97 3.46 -5.02
CA TYR A 597 -2.50 3.04 -3.68
C TYR A 597 -1.07 2.49 -3.60
N LEU A 598 -0.25 2.62 -4.64
CA LEU A 598 1.21 2.45 -4.52
C LEU A 598 1.83 3.75 -3.98
N GLY A 599 2.34 3.69 -2.75
CA GLY A 599 3.03 4.81 -2.12
C GLY A 599 4.47 5.02 -2.59
N GLY A 600 5.06 6.17 -2.23
CA GLY A 600 6.39 6.61 -2.67
C GLY A 600 7.57 5.96 -1.93
N ASN A 601 7.33 5.22 -0.83
CA ASN A 601 8.35 4.52 -0.03
C ASN A 601 9.59 5.38 0.35
N ARG A 602 9.45 6.70 0.49
CA ARG A 602 10.61 7.61 0.66
C ARG A 602 11.42 7.31 1.91
N LEU A 603 10.78 6.83 2.98
CA LEU A 603 11.50 6.44 4.19
C LEU A 603 12.46 5.26 3.94
N GLY A 604 12.03 4.26 3.16
CA GLY A 604 12.90 3.14 2.75
C GLY A 604 14.10 3.60 1.92
N LEU A 605 13.89 4.55 1.01
CA LEU A 605 14.99 5.13 0.20
C LEU A 605 15.96 5.96 1.05
N ILE A 606 15.46 6.79 1.98
CA ILE A 606 16.27 7.56 2.94
C ILE A 606 17.19 6.64 3.76
N LEU A 607 16.65 5.52 4.27
CA LEU A 607 17.43 4.53 5.01
C LEU A 607 18.51 3.87 4.15
N MET A 608 18.24 3.59 2.87
CA MET A 608 19.23 3.06 1.94
C MET A 608 20.34 4.07 1.60
N GLU A 609 20.03 5.37 1.53
CA GLU A 609 21.03 6.43 1.41
C GLU A 609 21.91 6.51 2.66
N LEU A 610 21.32 6.59 3.85
CA LEU A 610 22.05 6.62 5.14
C LEU A 610 22.97 5.41 5.30
N ARG A 611 22.45 4.20 5.04
CA ARG A 611 23.21 2.94 5.03
C ARG A 611 24.45 3.04 4.14
N ARG A 612 24.29 3.59 2.93
CA ARG A 612 25.40 3.79 1.98
C ARG A 612 26.37 4.88 2.43
N GLU A 613 25.88 5.95 3.05
CA GLU A 613 26.70 7.04 3.60
C GLU A 613 27.59 6.53 4.74
N PHE A 614 27.08 5.73 5.69
CA PHE A 614 27.87 5.09 6.74
C PHE A 614 28.94 4.12 6.20
N VAL A 615 28.61 3.29 5.20
CA VAL A 615 29.59 2.39 4.57
C VAL A 615 30.70 3.19 3.86
N LEU A 616 30.36 4.32 3.22
CA LEU A 616 31.35 5.20 2.59
C LEU A 616 32.21 5.98 3.59
N GLN A 617 31.74 6.18 4.82
CA GLN A 617 32.55 6.67 5.95
C GLN A 617 33.49 5.59 6.52
N GLY A 618 33.37 4.34 6.08
CA GLY A 618 34.20 3.22 6.54
C GLY A 618 33.70 2.53 7.80
N VAL A 619 32.42 2.72 8.17
CA VAL A 619 31.78 1.97 9.26
C VAL A 619 31.29 0.63 8.73
N PHE A 620 31.75 -0.47 9.34
CA PHE A 620 31.39 -1.83 8.94
C PHE A 620 30.63 -2.55 10.05
N PRO A 621 29.59 -3.37 9.72
CA PRO A 621 28.76 -4.00 10.74
C PRO A 621 29.55 -4.84 11.75
N GLN A 622 30.63 -5.51 11.33
CA GLN A 622 31.48 -6.35 12.20
C GLN A 622 32.21 -5.58 13.32
N GLN A 623 32.23 -4.24 13.27
CA GLN A 623 32.83 -3.37 14.28
C GLN A 623 31.83 -2.91 15.35
N LEU A 624 30.52 -3.12 15.11
CA LEU A 624 29.43 -2.60 15.93
C LEU A 624 28.80 -3.72 16.80
N PRO A 625 28.30 -3.39 18.01
CA PRO A 625 27.59 -4.35 18.85
C PRO A 625 26.29 -4.84 18.21
N GLU A 626 25.95 -6.09 18.43
CA GLU A 626 24.69 -6.69 17.99
C GLU A 626 23.53 -6.29 18.91
N LEU A 627 22.38 -5.92 18.33
CA LEU A 627 21.15 -5.66 19.07
C LEU A 627 20.49 -7.00 19.44
N GLN A 628 20.25 -7.25 20.73
CA GLN A 628 19.74 -8.54 21.23
C GLN A 628 18.22 -8.72 21.01
N LEU A 629 17.71 -8.38 19.83
CA LEU A 629 16.32 -8.52 19.43
C LEU A 629 16.18 -9.46 18.23
N THR A 630 15.02 -10.11 18.09
CA THR A 630 14.74 -10.90 16.89
C THR A 630 14.51 -9.96 15.69
N PRO A 631 14.83 -10.40 14.45
CA PRO A 631 14.54 -9.61 13.25
C PRO A 631 13.07 -9.19 13.14
N ASP A 632 12.15 -10.05 13.58
CA ASP A 632 10.71 -9.73 13.62
C ASP A 632 10.39 -8.52 14.50
N SER A 633 11.10 -8.32 15.63
CA SER A 633 10.95 -7.14 16.48
C SER A 633 11.57 -5.90 15.85
N ILE A 634 12.79 -6.05 15.32
CA ILE A 634 13.58 -4.96 14.72
C ILE A 634 12.79 -4.30 13.57
N LEU A 635 12.07 -5.11 12.80
CA LEU A 635 11.26 -4.70 11.65
C LEU A 635 9.78 -4.39 12.01
N GLY A 636 9.32 -4.73 13.21
CA GLY A 636 7.89 -4.68 13.55
C GLY A 636 7.03 -5.63 12.69
N THR A 637 7.56 -6.81 12.35
CA THR A 637 6.89 -7.83 11.53
C THR A 637 5.60 -8.30 12.20
N ASN A 638 4.49 -8.36 11.44
CA ASN A 638 3.13 -8.61 11.95
C ASN A 638 2.58 -7.57 12.95
N SER A 639 3.15 -6.37 13.00
CA SER A 639 2.64 -5.28 13.81
C SER A 639 1.24 -4.78 13.35
N PRO A 640 0.33 -4.40 14.27
CA PRO A 640 -0.89 -3.65 13.95
C PRO A 640 -0.61 -2.20 13.56
N SER A 641 0.60 -1.68 13.79
CA SER A 641 0.99 -0.33 13.39
C SER A 641 1.04 -0.13 11.87
N GLU A 642 0.95 -1.19 11.06
CA GLU A 642 0.64 -1.05 9.63
C GLU A 642 -0.68 -0.29 9.38
N ASN A 643 -1.61 -0.26 10.34
CA ASN A 643 -2.86 0.53 10.26
C ASN A 643 -2.71 1.95 10.81
N PHE A 644 -1.50 2.42 11.13
CA PHE A 644 -1.26 3.79 11.56
C PHE A 644 -1.56 4.79 10.43
N MET A 645 -2.21 5.91 10.78
CA MET A 645 -2.46 7.04 9.90
C MET A 645 -2.28 8.34 10.69
N THR A 646 -1.59 9.34 10.13
CA THR A 646 -1.27 10.57 10.88
C THR A 646 -2.50 11.44 11.20
N SER A 647 -3.57 11.41 10.38
CA SER A 647 -4.79 12.21 10.60
C SER A 647 -5.87 11.55 11.48
N GLU A 648 -5.67 10.32 11.98
CA GLU A 648 -6.58 9.68 12.93
C GLU A 648 -5.82 9.25 14.20
N HIS A 649 -6.47 9.34 15.38
CA HIS A 649 -5.90 8.87 16.62
C HIS A 649 -5.62 7.35 16.57
N PHE A 650 -4.44 6.94 17.02
CA PHE A 650 -3.98 5.55 16.90
C PHE A 650 -3.56 4.98 18.25
N ASP A 651 -4.31 3.97 18.72
CA ASP A 651 -3.94 3.15 19.87
C ASP A 651 -3.59 1.71 19.40
N ILE A 652 -2.31 1.38 19.60
CA ILE A 652 -1.64 0.09 19.35
C ILE A 652 -2.34 -1.13 19.97
N LEU A 653 -3.11 -0.93 21.05
CA LEU A 653 -3.80 -1.97 21.78
C LEU A 653 -5.17 -2.31 21.17
N GLN A 654 -5.74 -1.46 20.32
CA GLN A 654 -7.10 -1.62 19.84
C GLN A 654 -7.27 -2.87 18.95
N PRO A 655 -8.18 -3.80 19.28
CA PRO A 655 -8.31 -5.07 18.56
C PRO A 655 -8.62 -4.95 17.07
N TRP A 656 -9.25 -3.85 16.63
CA TRP A 656 -9.57 -3.63 15.23
C TRP A 656 -8.34 -3.41 14.34
N ASN A 657 -7.21 -2.95 14.88
CA ASN A 657 -6.00 -2.72 14.08
C ASN A 657 -5.40 -4.03 13.51
N TYR A 658 -5.71 -5.18 14.12
CA TYR A 658 -5.29 -6.51 13.62
C TYR A 658 -6.23 -7.07 12.52
N THR A 659 -7.44 -6.52 12.42
CA THR A 659 -8.48 -6.93 11.44
C THR A 659 -8.81 -5.82 10.44
N ALA A 660 -8.14 -4.68 10.52
CA ALA A 660 -8.30 -3.55 9.62
C ALA A 660 -7.98 -3.95 8.18
N LEU A 661 -8.88 -3.58 7.26
CA LEU A 661 -8.74 -3.78 5.83
C LEU A 661 -8.90 -2.42 5.15
N TRP A 662 -7.98 -2.11 4.25
CA TRP A 662 -8.06 -0.94 3.36
C TRP A 662 -7.81 -1.36 1.92
N ILE A 663 -8.43 -0.63 0.99
CA ILE A 663 -8.20 -0.77 -0.43
C ILE A 663 -6.71 -0.47 -0.74
N ASN A 664 -6.08 -1.36 -1.51
CA ASN A 664 -4.66 -1.31 -1.86
C ASN A 664 -4.45 -2.07 -3.19
N PRO A 665 -3.27 -2.05 -3.83
CA PRO A 665 -3.05 -2.69 -5.13
C PRO A 665 -3.45 -4.17 -5.19
N LEU A 666 -3.33 -4.93 -4.08
CA LEU A 666 -3.75 -6.32 -4.03
C LEU A 666 -5.28 -6.48 -4.03
N PHE A 667 -6.00 -5.63 -3.29
CA PHE A 667 -7.47 -5.58 -3.36
C PHE A 667 -7.98 -5.17 -4.76
N LEU A 668 -7.19 -4.42 -5.53
CA LEU A 668 -7.53 -4.05 -6.90
C LEU A 668 -7.40 -5.25 -7.86
N LEU A 669 -6.28 -5.98 -7.84
CA LEU A 669 -6.15 -7.26 -8.58
C LEU A 669 -7.26 -8.25 -8.20
N ALA A 670 -7.63 -8.29 -6.91
CA ALA A 670 -8.69 -9.14 -6.40
C ALA A 670 -10.08 -8.80 -6.93
N LYS A 671 -10.34 -7.55 -7.35
CA LYS A 671 -11.58 -7.14 -8.04
C LYS A 671 -11.55 -7.48 -9.53
N ASP A 672 -10.38 -7.52 -10.15
CA ASP A 672 -10.20 -7.74 -11.60
C ASP A 672 -10.27 -9.23 -12.01
N GLY A 673 -10.67 -10.11 -11.09
CA GLY A 673 -10.86 -11.54 -11.36
C GLY A 673 -9.74 -12.45 -10.85
N HIS A 674 -8.88 -11.98 -9.94
CA HIS A 674 -7.91 -12.83 -9.21
C HIS A 674 -8.49 -13.25 -7.84
N PRO A 675 -9.31 -14.31 -7.73
CA PRO A 675 -9.99 -14.66 -6.47
C PRO A 675 -9.01 -15.05 -5.33
N GLU A 676 -7.83 -15.56 -5.67
CA GLU A 676 -6.79 -15.90 -4.68
C GLU A 676 -6.24 -14.66 -3.97
N ALA A 677 -6.13 -13.53 -4.69
CA ALA A 677 -5.75 -12.25 -4.12
C ALA A 677 -6.78 -11.77 -3.07
N MET A 678 -8.08 -12.02 -3.29
CA MET A 678 -9.14 -11.68 -2.31
C MET A 678 -8.98 -12.47 -1.01
N VAL A 679 -8.61 -13.76 -1.09
CA VAL A 679 -8.36 -14.61 0.09
C VAL A 679 -7.12 -14.14 0.85
N GLN A 680 -6.07 -13.71 0.15
CA GLN A 680 -4.86 -13.17 0.76
C GLN A 680 -5.11 -11.80 1.41
N CYS A 681 -5.73 -10.84 0.72
CA CYS A 681 -5.91 -9.48 1.24
C CYS A 681 -6.97 -9.38 2.35
N THR A 682 -7.96 -10.29 2.40
CA THR A 682 -8.92 -10.37 3.51
C THR A 682 -8.41 -11.17 4.72
N ARG A 683 -7.23 -11.79 4.62
CA ARG A 683 -6.64 -12.60 5.70
C ARG A 683 -6.31 -11.75 6.93
N ILE A 684 -6.90 -12.14 8.05
CA ILE A 684 -6.60 -11.57 9.38
C ILE A 684 -5.17 -11.98 9.77
N LYS A 685 -4.34 -11.02 10.20
CA LYS A 685 -3.04 -11.33 10.80
C LYS A 685 -3.26 -11.91 12.19
N THR A 686 -2.62 -13.05 12.48
CA THR A 686 -2.49 -13.52 13.86
C THR A 686 -1.68 -12.50 14.65
N SER A 687 -2.25 -11.95 15.72
CA SER A 687 -1.52 -11.06 16.63
C SER A 687 -0.17 -11.69 17.01
N PRO A 688 0.95 -10.95 16.96
CA PRO A 688 2.26 -11.52 17.13
C PRO A 688 2.39 -12.17 18.51
N ARG A 689 3.10 -13.31 18.56
CA ARG A 689 3.57 -13.82 19.85
C ARG A 689 4.53 -12.79 20.40
N MET A 690 4.24 -12.30 21.61
CA MET A 690 4.98 -11.18 22.21
C MET A 690 6.49 -11.42 22.09
N VAL A 691 7.19 -10.52 21.41
CA VAL A 691 8.63 -10.40 21.61
C VAL A 691 8.82 -9.25 22.60
N THR A 692 8.93 -9.64 23.86
CA THR A 692 9.40 -8.77 24.92
C THR A 692 10.82 -8.32 24.56
N ILE A 693 11.01 -7.00 24.40
CA ILE A 693 12.31 -6.39 24.15
C ILE A 693 13.32 -6.78 25.24
N ASP A 694 12.81 -6.97 26.46
CA ASP A 694 13.47 -7.67 27.56
C ASP A 694 12.36 -8.27 28.47
N ASP A 695 12.35 -9.59 28.69
CA ASP A 695 11.33 -10.23 29.53
C ASP A 695 11.58 -10.03 31.04
N GLU A 696 12.82 -9.75 31.45
CA GLU A 696 13.18 -9.41 32.83
C GLU A 696 12.68 -7.99 33.16
N LYS A 697 13.01 -7.00 32.32
CA LYS A 697 12.50 -5.62 32.40
C LYS A 697 10.96 -5.56 32.38
N VAL A 698 10.31 -6.36 31.52
CA VAL A 698 8.84 -6.46 31.50
C VAL A 698 8.30 -7.21 32.73
N THR A 699 9.03 -8.16 33.30
CA THR A 699 8.66 -8.76 34.61
C THR A 699 8.75 -7.74 35.73
N GLU A 700 9.81 -6.92 35.77
CA GLU A 700 10.01 -5.86 36.74
C GLU A 700 8.87 -4.83 36.67
N MET A 701 8.57 -4.28 35.49
CA MET A 701 7.44 -3.36 35.30
C MET A 701 6.10 -3.98 35.73
N VAL A 702 5.83 -5.24 35.33
CA VAL A 702 4.61 -5.98 35.74
C VAL A 702 4.56 -6.25 37.24
N GLN A 703 5.70 -6.33 37.91
CA GLN A 703 5.76 -6.56 39.35
C GLN A 703 5.59 -5.24 40.12
N ASN A 704 6.25 -4.16 39.69
CA ASN A 704 6.12 -2.82 40.25
C ASN A 704 4.67 -2.33 40.16
N LEU A 705 4.04 -2.47 38.98
CA LEU A 705 2.61 -2.16 38.77
C LEU A 705 1.63 -3.04 39.57
N VAL A 706 2.10 -4.16 40.14
CA VAL A 706 1.31 -5.04 41.03
C VAL A 706 1.57 -4.75 42.51
N THR A 707 2.57 -3.90 42.84
CA THR A 707 2.93 -3.52 44.22
C THR A 707 2.73 -2.05 44.56
N GLU A 708 2.68 -1.15 43.58
CA GLU A 708 2.43 0.29 43.80
C GLU A 708 0.92 0.57 44.01
N GLU A 709 0.58 1.51 44.89
CA GLU A 709 -0.82 1.91 45.16
C GLU A 709 -1.37 2.99 44.20
N SER A 710 -0.53 3.57 43.35
CA SER A 710 -0.89 4.63 42.40
C SER A 710 -0.28 4.34 41.03
N HIS A 711 -1.13 3.98 40.07
CA HIS A 711 -0.66 3.44 38.78
C HIS A 711 -0.48 4.51 37.69
N ASP A 712 -1.28 5.57 37.66
CA ASP A 712 -1.35 6.50 36.52
C ASP A 712 0.00 7.18 36.22
N ALA A 713 0.70 7.63 37.26
CA ALA A 713 2.01 8.28 37.13
C ALA A 713 3.14 7.31 36.75
N THR A 714 2.95 6.01 36.95
CA THR A 714 3.90 4.95 36.54
C THR A 714 3.58 4.48 35.11
N LEU A 715 2.30 4.26 34.78
CA LEU A 715 1.84 3.90 33.44
C LEU A 715 2.22 4.97 32.40
N GLY A 716 2.05 6.27 32.71
CA GLY A 716 2.44 7.38 31.85
C GLY A 716 3.95 7.57 31.64
N ARG A 717 4.80 6.74 32.28
CA ARG A 717 6.27 6.73 32.08
C ARG A 717 6.76 5.52 31.29
N ILE A 718 5.90 4.55 31.01
CA ILE A 718 6.25 3.33 30.27
C ILE A 718 5.95 3.56 28.79
N ALA A 719 6.88 3.22 27.90
CA ALA A 719 6.70 3.34 26.46
C ALA A 719 5.52 2.46 25.97
N ALA A 720 4.85 2.81 24.88
CA ALA A 720 3.64 2.11 24.42
C ALA A 720 3.90 0.63 24.07
N GLU A 721 5.13 0.34 23.62
CA GLU A 721 5.68 -0.96 23.26
C GLU A 721 5.90 -1.83 24.52
N ASP A 722 6.49 -1.24 25.56
CA ASP A 722 6.65 -1.85 26.88
C ASP A 722 5.28 -2.06 27.56
N LEU A 723 4.39 -1.07 27.53
CA LEU A 723 3.01 -1.14 28.05
C LEU A 723 2.24 -2.28 27.40
N ARG A 724 2.42 -2.52 26.10
CA ARG A 724 1.78 -3.63 25.38
C ARG A 724 2.27 -5.00 25.85
N ALA A 725 3.57 -5.13 26.13
CA ALA A 725 4.13 -6.35 26.72
C ALA A 725 3.65 -6.55 28.18
N VAL A 726 3.66 -5.49 28.99
CA VAL A 726 3.15 -5.44 30.37
C VAL A 726 1.68 -5.83 30.43
N PHE A 727 0.82 -5.19 29.64
CA PHE A 727 -0.62 -5.44 29.56
C PHE A 727 -0.94 -6.89 29.16
N MET A 728 -0.24 -7.43 28.17
CA MET A 728 -0.46 -8.81 27.73
C MET A 728 0.06 -9.84 28.75
N LYS A 729 1.15 -9.54 29.47
CA LYS A 729 1.65 -10.37 30.58
C LYS A 729 0.72 -10.32 31.80
N LEU A 730 0.13 -9.16 32.11
CA LEU A 730 -0.96 -9.02 33.09
C LEU A 730 -2.22 -9.80 32.67
N CYS A 731 -2.65 -9.71 31.41
CA CYS A 731 -3.73 -10.54 30.86
C CYS A 731 -3.42 -12.05 30.94
N GLY A 732 -2.15 -12.44 30.81
CA GLY A 732 -1.66 -13.79 31.09
C GLY A 732 -1.88 -14.18 32.56
N ARG A 733 -1.37 -13.39 33.50
CA ARG A 733 -1.56 -13.61 34.96
C ARG A 733 -3.04 -13.68 35.33
N LEU A 734 -3.90 -12.86 34.71
CA LEU A 734 -5.35 -12.88 34.93
C LEU A 734 -6.02 -14.16 34.41
N ARG A 735 -5.69 -14.63 33.20
CA ARG A 735 -6.22 -15.91 32.68
C ARG A 735 -5.82 -17.09 33.57
N THR A 736 -4.56 -17.19 33.97
CA THR A 736 -4.11 -18.25 34.89
C THR A 736 -4.74 -18.12 36.28
N LYS A 737 -4.99 -16.91 36.78
CA LYS A 737 -5.77 -16.68 38.01
C LYS A 737 -7.21 -17.19 37.87
N MET A 738 -7.89 -16.90 36.76
CA MET A 738 -9.24 -17.42 36.48
C MET A 738 -9.24 -18.95 36.44
N GLU A 739 -8.30 -19.58 35.72
CA GLU A 739 -8.16 -21.05 35.68
C GLU A 739 -7.96 -21.66 37.07
N THR A 740 -7.19 -21.01 37.96
CA THR A 740 -7.08 -21.46 39.36
C THR A 740 -8.33 -21.22 40.20
N LEU A 741 -9.08 -20.14 39.95
CA LEU A 741 -10.33 -19.85 40.65
C LEU A 741 -11.46 -20.80 40.22
N ASP A 742 -11.55 -21.13 38.93
CA ASP A 742 -12.49 -22.13 38.41
C ASP A 742 -12.18 -23.52 39.01
N ARG A 743 -10.89 -23.87 39.13
CA ARG A 743 -10.48 -25.12 39.81
C ARG A 743 -10.84 -25.10 41.30
N GLN A 744 -10.58 -23.99 42.01
CA GLN A 744 -10.97 -23.83 43.41
C GLN A 744 -12.49 -23.87 43.60
N ALA A 745 -13.28 -23.28 42.70
CA ALA A 745 -14.74 -23.37 42.71
C ALA A 745 -15.22 -24.81 42.51
N MET A 746 -14.56 -25.58 41.64
CA MET A 746 -14.85 -27.00 41.42
C MET A 746 -14.45 -27.86 42.64
N GLU A 747 -13.31 -27.57 43.28
CA GLU A 747 -12.88 -28.19 44.55
C GLU A 747 -13.88 -27.89 45.68
N ILE A 748 -14.32 -26.63 45.82
CA ILE A 748 -15.34 -26.20 46.80
C ILE A 748 -16.69 -26.85 46.52
N ALA A 749 -17.13 -26.96 45.26
CA ALA A 749 -18.37 -27.65 44.89
C ALA A 749 -18.31 -29.16 45.23
N MET A 750 -17.16 -29.80 45.02
CA MET A 750 -16.93 -31.20 45.41
C MET A 750 -16.98 -31.38 46.93
N VAL A 751 -16.33 -30.49 47.68
CA VAL A 751 -16.39 -30.47 49.15
C VAL A 751 -17.80 -30.19 49.66
N ALA A 752 -18.56 -29.30 49.01
CA ALA A 752 -19.96 -29.04 49.35
C ALA A 752 -20.86 -30.26 49.10
N MET A 753 -20.66 -31.00 48.00
CA MET A 753 -21.35 -32.26 47.74
C MET A 753 -21.03 -33.32 48.80
N GLU A 754 -19.75 -33.52 49.17
CA GLU A 754 -19.39 -34.48 50.21
C GLU A 754 -19.89 -34.02 51.59
N THR A 755 -19.90 -32.72 51.88
CA THR A 755 -20.48 -32.16 53.11
C THR A 755 -21.99 -32.40 53.18
N HIS A 756 -22.71 -32.22 52.07
CA HIS A 756 -24.15 -32.53 51.99
C HIS A 756 -24.42 -34.04 52.14
N ARG A 757 -23.57 -34.89 51.53
CA ARG A 757 -23.62 -36.35 51.70
C ARG A 757 -23.37 -36.76 53.15
N LEU A 758 -22.36 -36.19 53.82
CA LEU A 758 -22.07 -36.42 55.23
C LEU A 758 -23.19 -35.90 56.15
N GLN A 759 -23.82 -34.76 55.82
CA GLN A 759 -25.00 -34.28 56.54
C GLN A 759 -26.21 -35.21 56.33
N SER A 760 -26.41 -35.76 55.13
CA SER A 760 -27.47 -36.73 54.86
C SER A 760 -27.24 -38.06 55.59
N ILE A 761 -25.99 -38.51 55.68
CA ILE A 761 -25.60 -39.68 56.47
C ILE A 761 -25.82 -39.38 57.96
N ARG A 762 -25.42 -38.20 58.44
CA ARG A 762 -25.66 -37.78 59.84
C ARG A 762 -27.15 -37.71 60.18
N ARG A 763 -28.01 -37.23 59.28
CA ARG A 763 -29.47 -37.26 59.45
C ARG A 763 -30.01 -38.68 59.47
N SER A 764 -29.59 -39.54 58.54
CA SER A 764 -29.97 -40.97 58.58
C SER A 764 -29.50 -41.68 59.87
N LEU A 765 -28.39 -41.24 60.47
CA LEU A 765 -27.88 -41.75 61.74
C LEU A 765 -28.63 -41.19 62.95
N SER A 766 -29.07 -39.91 62.94
CA SER A 766 -29.99 -39.41 63.98
C SER A 766 -31.36 -40.07 63.86
N ASP A 767 -31.92 -40.20 62.65
CA ASP A 767 -33.21 -40.86 62.40
C ASP A 767 -33.21 -42.34 62.83
N THR A 768 -32.04 -43.00 62.90
CA THR A 768 -31.89 -44.35 63.48
C THR A 768 -31.57 -44.36 64.97
N ASN A 769 -30.92 -43.32 65.50
CA ASN A 769 -30.69 -43.14 66.93
C ASN A 769 -32.00 -42.80 67.68
N ASP A 770 -32.80 -41.90 67.14
CA ASP A 770 -34.10 -41.49 67.69
C ASP A 770 -35.09 -42.68 67.65
N ARG A 771 -35.01 -43.52 66.60
CA ARG A 771 -35.68 -44.84 66.52
C ARG A 771 -35.11 -45.92 67.46
N SER A 772 -34.13 -45.59 68.29
CA SER A 772 -33.59 -46.49 69.31
C SER A 772 -33.81 -46.01 70.75
N GLU A 773 -34.34 -44.80 70.96
CA GLU A 773 -34.78 -44.35 72.29
C GLU A 773 -36.28 -44.66 72.57
N ASP A 774 -37.11 -44.83 71.54
CA ASP A 774 -38.49 -45.36 71.67
C ASP A 774 -38.56 -46.88 71.38
N GLY A 775 -38.77 -47.68 72.43
CA GLY A 775 -39.04 -49.13 72.35
C GLY A 775 -40.52 -49.49 72.10
N PRO A 776 -40.90 -50.79 72.00
CA PRO A 776 -40.26 -51.90 72.72
C PRO A 776 -39.98 -53.21 71.95
N SER A 777 -39.06 -54.01 72.53
CA SER A 777 -38.96 -55.48 72.48
C SER A 777 -38.83 -56.23 71.13
N SER A 778 -37.58 -56.64 70.84
CA SER A 778 -37.16 -57.96 70.32
C SER A 778 -37.57 -58.44 68.90
N SER A 779 -36.73 -59.19 68.15
CA SER A 779 -35.27 -59.38 68.20
C SER A 779 -34.76 -60.17 66.97
N SER A 780 -33.95 -59.56 66.10
CA SER A 780 -32.91 -60.23 65.28
C SER A 780 -32.08 -59.17 64.55
N GLY A 781 -30.78 -59.44 64.31
CA GLY A 781 -29.78 -58.43 63.94
C GLY A 781 -29.70 -58.09 62.44
N PRO A 782 -28.99 -57.00 62.08
CA PRO A 782 -28.92 -56.47 60.72
C PRO A 782 -27.74 -57.03 59.91
N SER A 783 -27.76 -56.79 58.59
CA SER A 783 -26.54 -56.79 57.77
C SER A 783 -26.21 -55.37 57.30
N ILE A 784 -25.37 -54.68 58.06
CA ILE A 784 -24.59 -53.55 57.56
C ILE A 784 -23.44 -54.14 56.73
N SER A 785 -23.23 -53.63 55.52
CA SER A 785 -21.99 -53.86 54.76
C SER A 785 -21.27 -52.52 54.57
N ALA A 786 -20.34 -52.24 55.47
CA ALA A 786 -19.48 -51.06 55.48
C ALA A 786 -18.26 -51.24 54.54
N PRO A 787 -17.39 -50.23 54.34
CA PRO A 787 -16.42 -50.23 53.24
C PRO A 787 -15.11 -50.98 53.57
N PRO A 788 -14.32 -51.34 52.54
CA PRO A 788 -12.88 -51.54 52.68
C PRO A 788 -12.12 -50.22 52.51
N VAL A 789 -11.35 -49.84 53.53
CA VAL A 789 -10.24 -48.87 53.42
C VAL A 789 -8.90 -49.66 53.43
N PRO A 790 -7.70 -49.07 53.25
CA PRO A 790 -6.80 -49.52 52.18
C PRO A 790 -5.60 -50.37 52.66
N SER A 791 -4.90 -51.01 51.73
CA SER A 791 -3.57 -51.57 51.99
C SER A 791 -2.59 -51.47 50.81
N ASN A 792 -1.35 -51.19 51.18
CA ASN A 792 -0.12 -50.97 50.42
C ASN A 792 0.21 -51.91 49.25
N ARG A 793 0.85 -51.34 48.20
CA ARG A 793 2.09 -51.74 47.45
C ARG A 793 2.42 -53.24 47.20
N PRO A 794 3.24 -53.58 46.17
CA PRO A 794 3.52 -52.91 44.87
C PRO A 794 3.69 -53.89 43.67
N ARG A 795 4.08 -53.36 42.49
CA ARG A 795 4.65 -54.01 41.27
C ARG A 795 3.71 -54.30 40.08
N THR A 796 4.37 -54.34 38.92
CA THR A 796 3.95 -54.56 37.52
C THR A 796 4.15 -56.04 37.08
N PRO A 797 3.96 -56.50 35.82
CA PRO A 797 3.44 -55.84 34.59
C PRO A 797 2.36 -56.63 33.76
N GLY A 798 1.74 -55.95 32.77
CA GLY A 798 1.00 -56.53 31.63
C GLY A 798 -0.40 -57.10 31.92
N SER A 799 -1.24 -57.49 30.96
CA SER A 799 -1.42 -57.12 29.53
C SER A 799 -2.61 -57.91 28.93
N HIS A 800 -3.28 -57.42 27.88
CA HIS A 800 -4.26 -58.15 27.03
C HIS A 800 -5.69 -58.41 27.65
N PRO A 801 -6.75 -58.77 26.86
CA PRO A 801 -7.61 -57.73 26.29
C PRO A 801 -9.18 -57.85 26.49
N PRO A 802 -10.08 -58.26 25.55
CA PRO A 802 -11.28 -57.43 25.29
C PRO A 802 -12.65 -58.17 25.16
N SER A 803 -13.73 -57.37 24.98
CA SER A 803 -15.01 -57.80 24.33
C SER A 803 -15.88 -58.78 25.18
N SER A 804 -17.14 -59.11 24.85
CA SER A 804 -18.21 -58.47 24.07
C SER A 804 -19.57 -59.19 24.27
N SER A 805 -20.67 -58.55 23.80
CA SER A 805 -21.89 -59.17 23.24
C SER A 805 -22.96 -59.84 24.14
N SER A 806 -24.24 -59.45 23.89
CA SER A 806 -25.50 -60.25 24.00
C SER A 806 -25.93 -60.75 25.41
N TYR A 807 -27.21 -60.82 25.83
CA TYR A 807 -28.53 -61.14 25.23
C TYR A 807 -29.68 -60.40 26.01
N ARG A 808 -31.00 -60.45 25.74
CA ARG A 808 -31.87 -60.51 24.53
C ARG A 808 -33.37 -60.71 24.93
N MET A 809 -34.22 -59.67 24.84
CA MET A 809 -35.72 -59.75 24.79
C MET A 809 -36.42 -60.32 26.07
N PRO A 810 -37.79 -60.36 26.21
CA PRO A 810 -38.92 -59.98 25.32
C PRO A 810 -39.98 -59.06 25.99
N ALA A 811 -41.27 -59.03 25.58
CA ALA A 811 -41.87 -58.46 24.35
C ALA A 811 -43.43 -58.45 24.41
N GLY A 812 -44.11 -57.50 23.76
CA GLY A 812 -45.58 -57.47 23.54
C GLY A 812 -46.08 -56.07 23.13
N ARG A 813 -46.56 -55.85 21.89
CA ARG A 813 -47.97 -56.00 21.36
C ARG A 813 -48.88 -54.79 21.71
N GLU A 814 -49.68 -54.20 20.81
CA GLU A 814 -50.08 -54.51 19.41
C GLU A 814 -50.62 -53.27 18.65
N ARG A 815 -50.38 -53.18 17.31
CA ARG A 815 -51.30 -52.69 16.23
C ARG A 815 -51.80 -51.21 16.18
N ASP A 816 -52.22 -50.61 15.05
CA ASP A 816 -52.09 -50.91 13.59
C ASP A 816 -52.47 -49.68 12.72
N ARG A 817 -51.85 -49.54 11.53
CA ARG A 817 -52.28 -48.82 10.28
C ARG A 817 -52.33 -47.27 10.25
N ASP A 818 -51.81 -46.54 9.23
CA ASP A 818 -51.95 -46.55 7.73
C ASP A 818 -53.28 -45.87 7.30
N ASP A 819 -53.41 -44.87 6.39
CA ASP A 819 -52.51 -44.13 5.44
C ASP A 819 -52.79 -42.57 5.56
N ASP A 820 -52.61 -41.59 4.63
CA ASP A 820 -52.10 -41.45 3.24
C ASP A 820 -51.69 -39.98 2.88
N ARG A 821 -50.89 -39.81 1.80
CA ARG A 821 -50.76 -38.74 0.74
C ARG A 821 -50.69 -37.20 0.92
N ASP A 822 -50.17 -36.62 -0.19
CA ASP A 822 -50.23 -35.24 -0.73
C ASP A 822 -49.52 -34.08 0.02
N GLY A 823 -49.11 -32.99 -0.64
CA GLY A 823 -49.05 -32.75 -2.09
C GLY A 823 -48.87 -31.29 -2.54
N ARG A 824 -47.62 -30.90 -2.86
CA ARG A 824 -47.18 -29.84 -3.83
C ARG A 824 -47.60 -28.34 -3.69
N GLU A 825 -46.57 -27.50 -3.91
CA GLU A 825 -46.54 -26.28 -4.77
C GLU A 825 -47.00 -24.87 -4.30
N ARG A 826 -46.02 -23.94 -4.38
CA ARG A 826 -46.03 -22.56 -4.92
C ARG A 826 -46.64 -21.35 -4.15
N ASP A 827 -45.75 -20.37 -3.98
CA ASP A 827 -45.83 -18.97 -4.46
C ASP A 827 -47.19 -18.24 -4.51
N ARG A 828 -47.38 -17.19 -3.69
CA ARG A 828 -47.12 -15.79 -4.15
C ARG A 828 -47.29 -14.69 -3.10
N GLU A 829 -46.72 -13.56 -3.50
CA GLU A 829 -46.65 -12.20 -2.95
C GLU A 829 -47.95 -11.56 -2.39
N ARG A 830 -47.76 -10.56 -1.49
CA ARG A 830 -48.17 -9.12 -1.58
C ARG A 830 -48.98 -8.47 -0.43
N ASP A 831 -48.44 -7.32 -0.01
CA ASP A 831 -49.05 -6.04 0.40
C ASP A 831 -49.85 -5.81 1.72
N SER A 832 -49.23 -4.93 2.53
CA SER A 832 -49.82 -3.89 3.42
C SER A 832 -50.42 -4.35 4.77
N ARG A 833 -50.15 -3.69 5.91
CA ARG A 833 -50.36 -2.24 6.20
C ARG A 833 -49.50 -1.69 7.36
N LEU A 834 -49.41 -0.35 7.41
CA LEU A 834 -48.99 0.51 8.55
C LEU A 834 -50.16 0.66 9.59
N PRO A 835 -50.05 1.37 10.75
CA PRO A 835 -49.09 2.44 11.10
C PRO A 835 -48.61 2.59 12.58
N SER A 836 -47.70 3.57 12.81
CA SER A 836 -47.51 4.36 14.06
C SER A 836 -47.05 3.63 15.34
N SER A 837 -46.49 4.26 16.39
CA SER A 837 -46.12 5.66 16.72
C SER A 837 -44.75 5.66 17.47
N ALA A 838 -43.83 6.62 17.26
CA ALA A 838 -43.60 7.83 18.10
C ALA A 838 -43.61 7.61 19.63
N SER A 839 -42.67 8.15 20.44
CA SER A 839 -41.45 8.95 20.15
C SER A 839 -40.58 9.18 21.42
N SER A 840 -39.37 9.75 21.24
CA SER A 840 -38.69 10.75 22.12
C SER A 840 -38.30 10.42 23.58
N SER A 841 -37.23 10.96 24.20
CA SER A 841 -35.91 11.50 23.77
C SER A 841 -35.15 12.09 24.99
N ALA A 842 -33.81 12.10 24.98
CA ALA A 842 -32.93 13.05 25.73
C ALA A 842 -32.92 12.94 27.29
N ILE A 843 -31.92 13.44 28.08
CA ILE A 843 -30.60 14.05 27.80
C ILE A 843 -29.60 13.83 28.98
N ALA A 844 -28.29 13.74 28.65
CA ALA A 844 -27.05 14.03 29.43
C ALA A 844 -26.74 13.52 30.87
N ALA A 845 -25.43 13.20 31.03
CA ALA A 845 -24.52 13.40 32.17
C ALA A 845 -24.58 12.52 33.45
N GLY A 846 -23.43 11.86 33.75
CA GLY A 846 -22.91 11.76 35.12
C GLY A 846 -22.54 10.37 35.68
N ILE A 847 -21.22 10.11 35.80
CA ILE A 847 -20.59 9.16 36.77
C ILE A 847 -20.82 7.65 36.50
N ALA A 848 -19.89 6.82 36.99
CA ALA A 848 -19.76 5.37 36.72
C ALA A 848 -19.68 4.57 38.05
N PRO A 849 -19.28 3.27 38.08
CA PRO A 849 -19.50 2.15 37.14
C PRO A 849 -20.22 0.95 37.82
N GLY A 850 -20.72 -0.05 37.07
CA GLY A 850 -21.09 -1.33 37.71
C GLY A 850 -21.77 -2.42 36.86
N SER A 851 -21.47 -3.68 37.23
CA SER A 851 -22.07 -4.95 36.78
C SER A 851 -21.82 -5.42 35.34
N ALA A 852 -21.73 -6.74 35.16
CA ALA A 852 -21.48 -7.39 33.87
C ALA A 852 -22.22 -8.72 33.74
N SER A 853 -22.87 -8.93 32.59
CA SER A 853 -23.29 -10.23 32.02
C SER A 853 -23.60 -9.99 30.53
N SER A 854 -23.62 -10.97 29.62
CA SER A 854 -23.39 -12.41 29.71
C SER A 854 -22.70 -12.86 28.41
N SER A 855 -21.76 -13.82 28.47
CA SER A 855 -21.05 -14.31 27.26
C SER A 855 -21.43 -15.75 26.93
N ARG A 856 -21.96 -15.97 25.73
CA ARG A 856 -22.41 -17.28 25.24
C ARG A 856 -21.33 -17.87 24.32
N LYS A 857 -20.40 -18.64 24.88
CA LYS A 857 -19.33 -19.31 24.11
C LYS A 857 -19.79 -20.64 23.55
N GLU A 858 -19.80 -20.73 22.23
CA GLU A 858 -19.94 -21.98 21.47
C GLU A 858 -18.56 -22.66 21.30
N ARG A 859 -18.51 -24.00 21.25
CA ARG A 859 -17.27 -24.78 21.42
C ARG A 859 -17.01 -25.67 20.20
N MET A 860 -16.21 -25.19 19.25
CA MET A 860 -15.71 -26.01 18.13
C MET A 860 -14.40 -26.72 18.50
N GLU A 861 -14.30 -28.00 18.15
CA GLU A 861 -13.10 -28.83 18.37
C GLU A 861 -12.18 -28.84 17.14
N TYR A 862 -10.88 -28.61 17.36
CA TYR A 862 -9.86 -28.66 16.30
C TYR A 862 -9.11 -30.00 16.32
N LYS A 863 -9.02 -30.65 15.16
CA LYS A 863 -8.18 -31.85 14.96
C LYS A 863 -6.75 -31.44 14.55
N ILE A 864 -5.75 -32.10 15.14
CA ILE A 864 -4.32 -31.77 14.97
C ILE A 864 -3.68 -32.71 13.93
N PRO A 865 -3.08 -32.20 12.84
CA PRO A 865 -2.15 -32.94 12.00
C PRO A 865 -0.78 -33.08 12.69
N THR A 866 -0.19 -34.28 12.68
CA THR A 866 1.10 -34.56 13.34
C THR A 866 2.31 -34.19 12.48
N THR A 867 3.42 -33.85 13.14
CA THR A 867 4.61 -33.28 12.47
C THR A 867 5.66 -34.34 12.08
N SER A 868 6.16 -34.24 10.85
CA SER A 868 7.30 -35.04 10.39
C SER A 868 8.63 -34.34 10.73
N ARG A 869 9.35 -34.86 11.73
CA ARG A 869 10.69 -34.40 12.09
C ARG A 869 11.75 -34.97 11.15
N ARG A 870 12.42 -34.14 10.35
CA ARG A 870 13.80 -34.42 9.89
C ARG A 870 14.79 -33.76 10.85
N LYS A 871 15.75 -34.54 11.35
CA LYS A 871 16.92 -34.03 12.09
C LYS A 871 18.08 -33.86 11.11
N PHE A 872 18.92 -32.85 11.33
CA PHE A 872 20.33 -32.89 10.91
C PHE A 872 21.23 -32.86 12.14
N GLY A 873 22.40 -33.48 12.01
CA GLY A 873 23.29 -33.79 13.14
C GLY A 873 24.23 -32.66 13.55
N LYS A 874 24.84 -32.83 14.72
CA LYS A 874 25.98 -32.06 15.23
C LYS A 874 27.18 -33.01 15.39
N ASP A 875 28.34 -32.45 15.75
CA ASP A 875 29.66 -33.07 15.95
C ASP A 875 30.47 -33.17 14.63
N ARG A 876 31.80 -32.99 14.61
CA ARG A 876 32.79 -33.26 15.69
C ARG A 876 34.11 -32.46 15.49
N GLU A 877 34.81 -32.14 16.58
CA GLU A 877 36.15 -31.51 16.55
C GLU A 877 37.31 -32.52 16.51
N ARG A 878 38.44 -32.15 15.86
CA ARG A 878 39.85 -32.20 16.35
C ARG A 878 40.88 -32.09 15.20
N GLY A 879 42.02 -31.41 15.44
CA GLY A 879 43.25 -31.43 14.60
C GLY A 879 44.28 -32.46 15.12
N PRO A 880 45.62 -32.29 14.95
CA PRO A 880 46.38 -31.12 14.45
C PRO A 880 47.64 -31.44 13.56
N GLU A 881 48.55 -30.46 13.38
CA GLU A 881 50.04 -30.55 13.14
C GLU A 881 50.68 -30.06 11.80
N LYS A 882 51.44 -28.94 11.91
CA LYS A 882 52.83 -28.64 11.43
C LYS A 882 53.32 -28.84 9.97
N SER A 883 53.74 -27.72 9.34
CA SER A 883 55.04 -27.46 8.63
C SER A 883 54.87 -26.36 7.55
N SER A 884 55.85 -25.58 7.05
CA SER A 884 56.97 -24.78 7.59
C SER A 884 57.84 -24.29 6.40
N MET A 885 58.37 -23.06 6.44
CA MET A 885 59.53 -22.53 5.66
C MET A 885 59.37 -21.87 4.25
N SER A 886 59.55 -20.53 4.23
CA SER A 886 60.74 -19.79 3.70
C SER A 886 60.98 -19.48 2.20
N SER A 887 61.79 -18.42 1.99
CA SER A 887 62.36 -17.80 0.76
C SER A 887 61.39 -17.07 -0.20
N ASP A 888 61.59 -15.83 -0.68
CA ASP A 888 62.71 -14.83 -0.73
C ASP A 888 63.68 -14.91 -1.94
N ARG A 889 64.19 -13.72 -2.38
CA ARG A 889 64.88 -13.31 -3.63
C ARG A 889 63.94 -12.92 -4.80
N GLY A 890 64.10 -11.81 -5.53
CA GLY A 890 64.83 -10.55 -5.25
C GLY A 890 65.59 -9.92 -6.44
N ARG A 891 65.32 -8.61 -6.70
CA ARG A 891 66.14 -7.63 -7.50
C ARG A 891 66.22 -7.85 -9.03
N ASP A 892 66.51 -6.85 -9.89
CA ASP A 892 66.41 -5.36 -9.87
C ASP A 892 66.57 -4.88 -11.34
N LYS A 893 65.98 -3.73 -11.75
CA LYS A 893 66.71 -2.53 -12.30
C LYS A 893 65.92 -1.47 -13.10
N ASP A 894 66.16 -0.23 -12.68
CA ASP A 894 66.36 1.02 -13.45
C ASP A 894 65.19 1.78 -14.13
N ILE A 895 65.36 3.12 -14.16
CA ILE A 895 64.32 4.19 -14.12
C ILE A 895 64.85 5.45 -14.85
N PRO A 896 64.09 6.16 -15.71
CA PRO A 896 63.71 7.58 -15.43
C PRO A 896 62.41 8.09 -16.14
N SER A 897 61.75 9.22 -15.77
CA SER A 897 61.70 10.03 -14.52
C SER A 897 60.66 11.18 -14.66
N LYS A 898 60.46 11.97 -13.58
CA LYS A 898 59.69 13.23 -13.43
C LYS A 898 58.18 13.09 -13.14
N LYS A 899 57.51 13.92 -12.31
CA LYS A 899 57.80 14.78 -11.13
C LYS A 899 56.65 15.82 -11.05
N ARG A 900 55.76 15.72 -10.05
CA ARG A 900 55.43 16.80 -9.08
C ARG A 900 54.48 16.28 -7.97
N PRO A 901 54.37 16.95 -6.79
CA PRO A 901 53.88 16.31 -5.56
C PRO A 901 52.67 17.01 -4.88
N HIS A 902 52.35 16.48 -3.67
CA HIS A 902 51.54 17.01 -2.54
C HIS A 902 51.77 18.52 -2.20
N THR A 903 51.05 19.22 -1.31
CA THR A 903 50.35 18.87 -0.03
C THR A 903 49.14 19.78 0.32
N SER A 904 48.33 19.38 1.31
CA SER A 904 47.31 20.17 2.06
C SER A 904 47.94 21.07 3.18
N PRO A 905 47.19 21.65 4.15
CA PRO A 905 46.03 22.57 4.15
C PRO A 905 46.45 23.97 4.75
N PRO A 906 45.60 24.89 5.31
CA PRO A 906 44.96 24.78 6.65
C PRO A 906 43.63 25.60 6.82
N SER A 907 43.38 26.29 7.95
CA SER A 907 42.03 26.65 8.46
C SER A 907 41.80 28.05 9.08
N ARG A 908 40.50 28.47 9.08
CA ARG A 908 39.76 29.29 10.08
C ARG A 908 39.84 30.85 10.10
N LYS A 909 38.64 31.45 10.29
CA LYS A 909 38.25 32.75 10.94
C LYS A 909 37.95 34.04 10.12
N THR A 910 36.98 34.77 10.69
CA THR A 910 36.64 36.23 10.65
C THR A 910 35.93 36.87 9.44
N MET A 911 34.92 37.70 9.76
CA MET A 911 34.19 38.62 8.87
C MET A 911 34.96 39.94 8.66
N PRO A 912 34.47 40.85 7.77
CA PRO A 912 33.92 42.11 8.32
C PRO A 912 32.72 42.75 7.57
N SER A 913 31.94 43.54 8.32
CA SER A 913 31.19 44.79 8.00
C SER A 913 30.44 45.04 6.66
N SER A 914 29.28 45.67 6.79
CA SER A 914 28.46 46.25 5.71
C SER A 914 28.73 47.75 5.41
N PRO A 915 28.31 48.27 4.23
CA PRO A 915 28.17 49.71 3.94
C PRO A 915 26.71 50.22 4.10
N LYS A 916 26.51 51.55 3.98
CA LYS A 916 25.24 52.25 4.25
C LYS A 916 24.61 52.90 2.99
N LYS A 917 23.28 53.13 3.11
CA LYS A 917 22.41 54.12 2.42
C LYS A 917 23.04 55.10 1.41
N THR A 918 22.37 55.25 0.27
CA THR A 918 22.27 56.50 -0.53
C THR A 918 20.80 56.93 -0.67
N ALA A 919 20.56 58.13 -1.20
CA ALA A 919 19.25 58.83 -1.21
C ALA A 919 18.97 59.49 -2.59
N PRO A 920 17.75 60.01 -2.88
CA PRO A 920 17.17 59.96 -4.23
C PRO A 920 17.19 61.26 -5.06
N THR A 921 17.05 61.10 -6.38
CA THR A 921 16.61 62.09 -7.40
C THR A 921 16.02 61.34 -8.61
N PRO A 922 15.32 61.99 -9.56
CA PRO A 922 14.15 62.86 -9.39
C PRO A 922 12.94 62.40 -10.25
N VAL A 923 11.75 62.98 -10.02
CA VAL A 923 10.50 62.63 -10.75
C VAL A 923 10.25 63.57 -11.93
N THR A 924 9.76 63.03 -13.06
CA THR A 924 9.07 63.78 -14.13
C THR A 924 7.72 63.12 -14.48
N PRO A 925 6.71 63.88 -14.95
CA PRO A 925 5.31 63.42 -14.95
C PRO A 925 4.84 62.73 -16.24
N ALA A 926 3.93 61.77 -16.09
CA ALA A 926 3.13 61.19 -17.18
C ALA A 926 1.84 62.00 -17.44
N PRO A 927 1.27 61.98 -18.66
CA PRO A 927 0.18 62.87 -19.07
C PRO A 927 -1.21 62.48 -18.55
N VAL A 928 -2.09 63.48 -18.41
CA VAL A 928 -3.48 63.32 -17.95
C VAL A 928 -4.40 62.87 -19.08
N VAL A 929 -5.23 61.86 -18.82
CA VAL A 929 -6.29 61.38 -19.73
C VAL A 929 -7.67 61.73 -19.12
N PRO A 930 -8.63 62.30 -19.89
CA PRO A 930 -9.91 62.75 -19.36
C PRO A 930 -10.88 61.58 -19.03
N PRO A 931 -11.80 61.76 -18.07
CA PRO A 931 -12.72 60.71 -17.64
C PRO A 931 -13.80 60.41 -18.68
N LYS A 932 -14.03 59.12 -18.95
CA LYS A 932 -15.20 58.63 -19.72
C LYS A 932 -16.44 58.53 -18.81
N PRO A 933 -17.67 58.64 -19.36
CA PRO A 933 -18.90 58.77 -18.57
C PRO A 933 -19.28 57.48 -17.84
N LYS A 934 -20.02 57.63 -16.72
CA LYS A 934 -20.65 56.51 -15.99
C LYS A 934 -21.67 55.79 -16.90
N ARG A 935 -21.57 54.47 -17.00
CA ARG A 935 -22.59 53.59 -17.61
C ARG A 935 -23.53 53.04 -16.53
N ASN A 936 -24.73 52.64 -16.93
CA ASN A 936 -25.83 52.28 -16.02
C ASN A 936 -25.65 50.87 -15.41
N PRO A 937 -26.14 50.58 -14.18
CA PRO A 937 -25.88 49.29 -13.50
C PRO A 937 -26.61 48.07 -14.09
N ASP A 938 -27.69 48.25 -14.83
CA ASP A 938 -28.66 47.19 -15.14
C ASP A 938 -28.40 46.43 -16.45
N GLU A 939 -27.16 46.44 -16.98
CA GLU A 939 -26.82 45.90 -18.31
C GLU A 939 -25.91 44.65 -18.28
N GLU A 940 -25.58 44.09 -17.10
CA GLU A 940 -24.81 42.84 -16.96
C GLU A 940 -25.71 41.57 -17.02
N LEU A 941 -26.26 41.26 -18.19
CA LEU A 941 -26.86 39.95 -18.49
C LEU A 941 -26.53 39.45 -19.91
N SER A 942 -25.31 38.94 -20.08
CA SER A 942 -24.96 37.97 -21.13
C SER A 942 -23.78 37.14 -20.67
N ASP A 943 -23.86 35.82 -20.80
CA ASP A 943 -22.69 34.95 -20.65
C ASP A 943 -21.75 35.17 -21.85
N GLY A 944 -20.46 35.40 -21.57
CA GLY A 944 -19.43 35.70 -22.57
C GLY A 944 -18.18 34.87 -22.33
N GLU A 945 -17.67 34.25 -23.38
CA GLU A 945 -16.51 33.37 -23.34
C GLU A 945 -15.22 34.17 -23.09
N ILE A 946 -14.36 33.68 -22.19
CA ILE A 946 -12.94 34.01 -22.24
C ILE A 946 -12.34 33.09 -23.31
N LEU A 947 -12.33 33.58 -24.55
CA LEU A 947 -11.56 32.96 -25.64
C LEU A 947 -10.07 33.19 -25.42
N SER A 948 -9.27 32.27 -25.96
CA SER A 948 -7.82 32.36 -26.01
C SER A 948 -7.37 33.48 -26.97
N THR A 949 -6.52 34.37 -26.48
CA THR A 949 -5.54 35.08 -27.32
C THR A 949 -4.16 34.88 -26.71
N ASP A 950 -3.18 34.57 -27.56
CA ASP A 950 -1.90 35.27 -27.67
C ASP A 950 -0.93 34.40 -28.49
N GLU A 951 -1.05 34.51 -29.82
CA GLU A 951 0.06 34.27 -30.73
C GLU A 951 0.34 35.57 -31.50
N GLU A 952 1.62 35.97 -31.49
CA GLU A 952 2.32 36.89 -32.40
C GLU A 952 1.71 38.30 -32.69
N ASP A 953 2.47 39.35 -32.34
CA ASP A 953 3.28 40.02 -33.39
C ASP A 953 4.50 40.77 -32.82
N SER A 954 5.35 41.23 -33.75
CA SER A 954 6.79 41.42 -33.68
C SER A 954 7.27 42.80 -33.18
N ASN A 955 8.32 42.81 -32.34
CA ASN A 955 9.43 43.80 -32.36
C ASN A 955 10.59 43.41 -31.43
#